data_AF-A0AAW1NMT0-F1
#
_entry.id   AF-A0AAW1NMT0-F1
#
_cell.length_a   1.000
_cell.length_b   1.000
_cell.length_c   1.000
_cell.angle_alpha   90.00
_cell.angle_beta   90.00
_cell.angle_gamma   90.00
#
_symmetry.space_group_name_H-M   'P 1'
#
loop_
_entity.id
_entity.type
_entity.pdbx_description
1 polymer ?
#
loop_
_entity_poly.entity_id
_entity_poly.type
_entity_poly.pdbx_seq_one_letter_code
_entity_poly.pdbx_strand_id
1 'polypeptide(L)'
;MECQPTEALSCLGAAAYEVLFCSNQARPQHLQFSAPCKVRIRLTDHSASLSHIRLLKASCIGKLVTLKGTVVRMSGIKPLVQQLDFVCGKCGSSMVCHFPDGKYSPPNSCTTDGCKSRQFQPMRSTAVCVDWQKIRLQESDTTDEGRVPRTIEIDLTRDLVGSCRAGDIVTVLGMVKVINAATEPGAQKSGNCLFLLYLKAISVSSRKMKAEADNVQDADRAAEPPAAIPSALAELSQRDLHFIVRFTEEMEGNMFGHLVHALCPSIWGQEMVKAGLLLALVGGLAPAPDPSDSAPVRGDLHILLCGDPGLGKSHLLQAVAGIAPRGVYVCGGASSSAGLTMSVVKDSVTGEFVFEAGALVLADQGVLCIDEFDKMASEHKAMLGAMEQQEVQVAKAGMCATLPARTTVLAAANPAGGSWQPAKSVMENLKLAPGLLSRFDLVFVMVDSPDAQHDAALSKELLAKHAGRSGGSDSARRAALSQRAGTQTASTQAREGQQRVPLAESLLVYGPEDAEPLPPQLLKKFIAYARAYVHPLLSEEAKQVLRGCWLEMRAKAPGSGTGGVTLRQLESLVRLAEARARCDLRTTVTADDARDAAELMQSCLWDDCLSGCDASNFQRGGSRGGKKAEAVRFLAALRRQAEAKGNALFRVAELFAAADSLELAVPDLHTFIEELNEAGELLKKGGSTYQVSGFM
;
A
#
# COMPACT_ATOMS: atom_id res chain seq x y z
N MET A 1 38.67 12.83 4.65
CA MET A 1 37.39 13.00 5.39
C MET A 1 36.94 11.71 6.07
N GLU A 2 37.11 10.54 5.45
CA GLU A 2 36.54 9.28 5.97
C GLU A 2 37.13 8.80 7.31
N CYS A 3 38.42 9.03 7.58
CA CYS A 3 39.08 8.56 8.80
C CYS A 3 38.98 9.53 10.00
N GLN A 4 38.94 10.84 9.76
CA GLN A 4 38.82 11.88 10.77
C GLN A 4 37.80 12.96 10.33
N PRO A 5 36.50 12.63 10.34
CA PRO A 5 35.46 13.53 9.84
C PRO A 5 35.28 14.79 10.70
N THR A 6 35.51 14.75 12.01
CA THR A 6 35.33 15.90 12.91
C THR A 6 36.29 17.04 12.63
N GLU A 7 37.57 16.71 12.43
CA GLU A 7 38.62 17.69 12.13
C GLU A 7 38.42 18.25 10.72
N ALA A 8 38.17 17.36 9.75
CA ALA A 8 37.93 17.78 8.37
C ALA A 8 36.73 18.73 8.23
N LEU A 9 35.61 18.44 8.90
CA LEU A 9 34.44 19.34 8.90
C LEU A 9 34.73 20.68 9.57
N SER A 10 35.61 20.72 10.56
CA SER A 10 36.01 21.96 11.23
C SER A 10 36.91 22.81 10.34
N CYS A 11 37.90 22.19 9.67
CA CYS A 11 38.75 22.86 8.68
C CYS A 11 37.93 23.39 7.50
N LEU A 12 37.00 22.58 7.00
CA LEU A 12 36.05 22.99 5.97
C LEU A 12 35.23 24.21 6.41
N GLY A 13 34.67 24.19 7.62
CA GLY A 13 33.91 25.32 8.16
C GLY A 13 34.74 26.60 8.25
N ALA A 14 36.02 26.49 8.64
CA ALA A 14 36.95 27.62 8.66
C ALA A 14 37.25 28.15 7.25
N ALA A 15 37.50 27.27 6.27
CA ALA A 15 37.72 27.64 4.88
C ALA A 15 36.48 28.31 4.27
N ALA A 16 35.28 27.78 4.52
CA ALA A 16 34.03 28.39 4.07
C ALA A 16 33.80 29.76 4.71
N TYR A 17 34.14 29.93 5.99
CA TYR A 17 34.09 31.21 6.66
C TYR A 17 35.05 32.23 6.00
N GLU A 18 36.28 31.82 5.68
CA GLU A 18 37.25 32.69 4.99
C GLU A 18 36.74 33.13 3.60
N VAL A 19 36.17 32.21 2.83
CA VAL A 19 35.59 32.52 1.51
C VAL A 19 34.40 33.48 1.63
N LEU A 20 33.53 33.28 2.61
CA LEU A 20 32.31 34.09 2.76
C LEU A 20 32.57 35.47 3.37
N PHE A 21 33.51 35.57 4.32
CA PHE A 21 33.71 36.78 5.12
C PHE A 21 35.01 37.53 4.83
N CYS A 22 36.08 36.86 4.37
CA CYS A 22 37.40 37.47 4.16
C CYS A 22 37.71 37.74 2.67
N SER A 23 37.17 36.95 1.74
CA SER A 23 37.35 37.18 0.30
C SER A 23 36.46 38.34 -0.19
N ASN A 24 37.08 39.46 -0.58
CA ASN A 24 36.39 40.63 -1.13
C ASN A 24 35.87 40.43 -2.57
N GLN A 25 36.19 39.31 -3.25
CA GLN A 25 35.93 39.13 -4.69
C GLN A 25 34.62 38.41 -5.04
N ALA A 26 33.86 37.90 -4.05
CA ALA A 26 32.65 37.15 -4.33
C ALA A 26 31.54 37.41 -3.29
N ARG A 27 31.19 38.68 -3.04
CA ARG A 27 29.97 39.01 -2.29
C ARG A 27 28.77 39.02 -3.24
N PRO A 28 27.92 37.98 -3.28
CA PRO A 28 26.58 38.14 -3.84
C PRO A 28 25.86 39.23 -3.05
N GLN A 29 25.34 40.24 -3.75
CA GLN A 29 24.72 41.44 -3.13
C GLN A 29 23.52 41.11 -2.21
N HIS A 30 23.00 39.88 -2.26
CA HIS A 30 21.82 39.40 -1.54
C HIS A 30 22.12 38.84 -0.13
N LEU A 31 23.39 38.67 0.27
CA LEU A 31 23.75 38.12 1.58
C LEU A 31 24.45 39.16 2.46
N GLN A 32 23.66 40.04 3.08
CA GLN A 32 24.14 40.97 4.11
C GLN A 32 24.08 40.27 5.48
N PHE A 33 25.22 39.77 5.96
CA PHE A 33 25.31 39.20 7.31
C PHE A 33 25.60 40.30 8.34
N SER A 34 24.77 40.41 9.38
CA SER A 34 24.87 41.46 10.41
C SER A 34 25.91 41.18 11.51
N ALA A 35 26.50 39.98 11.57
CA ALA A 35 27.48 39.57 12.58
C ALA A 35 28.35 38.39 12.12
N PRO A 36 29.56 38.19 12.69
CA PRO A 36 30.36 36.99 12.45
C PRO A 36 29.59 35.76 12.95
N CYS A 37 29.17 34.89 12.04
CA CYS A 37 28.39 33.70 12.35
C CYS A 37 29.20 32.42 12.10
N LYS A 38 28.96 31.39 12.92
CA LYS A 38 29.61 30.09 12.75
C LYS A 38 29.01 29.35 11.56
N VAL A 39 29.76 29.27 10.46
CA VAL A 39 29.38 28.50 9.27
C VAL A 39 29.50 27.01 9.57
N ARG A 40 28.46 26.23 9.26
CA ARG A 40 28.52 24.77 9.28
C ARG A 40 28.26 24.22 7.91
N ILE A 41 29.11 23.28 7.52
CA ILE A 41 28.97 22.58 6.26
C ILE A 41 28.16 21.30 6.48
N ARG A 42 27.13 21.13 5.66
CA ARG A 42 26.34 19.91 5.57
C ARG A 42 26.76 19.21 4.29
N LEU A 43 27.30 18.01 4.42
CA LEU A 43 27.62 17.17 3.27
C LEU A 43 26.35 16.42 2.87
N THR A 44 25.91 16.56 1.63
CA THR A 44 24.79 15.82 1.04
C THR A 44 25.31 14.87 -0.03
N ASP A 45 24.58 13.78 -0.30
CA ASP A 45 24.87 12.82 -1.37
C ASP A 45 26.31 12.25 -1.40
N HIS A 46 26.79 11.72 -0.26
CA HIS A 46 28.01 10.91 -0.25
C HIS A 46 27.71 9.49 -0.77
N SER A 47 27.73 9.33 -2.09
CA SER A 47 27.38 8.09 -2.81
C SER A 47 28.37 6.94 -2.62
N ALA A 48 29.55 7.20 -2.05
CA ALA A 48 30.62 6.21 -1.91
C ALA A 48 30.44 5.22 -0.74
N SER A 49 29.51 5.47 0.19
CA SER A 49 29.31 4.62 1.37
C SER A 49 27.85 4.21 1.58
N LEU A 50 27.30 3.37 0.71
CA LEU A 50 26.05 2.66 0.99
C LEU A 50 26.31 1.51 1.98
N SER A 51 26.43 1.87 3.25
CA SER A 51 26.52 0.91 4.34
C SER A 51 25.10 0.56 4.76
N HIS A 52 24.52 -0.53 4.27
CA HIS A 52 23.32 -1.09 4.89
C HIS A 52 23.54 -1.21 6.41
N ILE A 53 22.51 -1.00 7.23
CA ILE A 53 22.63 -1.00 8.71
C ILE A 53 23.29 -2.30 9.21
N ARG A 54 23.06 -3.42 8.52
CA ARG A 54 23.74 -4.71 8.73
C ARG A 54 25.28 -4.69 8.65
N LEU A 55 25.86 -3.80 7.85
CA LEU A 55 27.31 -3.70 7.63
C LEU A 55 28.01 -2.87 8.69
N LEU A 56 27.26 -2.20 9.57
CA LEU A 56 27.82 -1.46 10.70
C LEU A 56 28.48 -2.43 11.69
N LYS A 57 29.81 -2.42 11.67
CA LYS A 57 30.69 -3.19 12.55
C LYS A 57 31.66 -2.24 13.27
N ALA A 58 32.45 -2.78 14.18
CA ALA A 58 33.47 -2.02 14.92
C ALA A 58 34.48 -1.29 14.01
N SER A 59 34.72 -1.78 12.80
CA SER A 59 35.61 -1.14 11.81
C SER A 59 35.11 0.21 11.29
N CYS A 60 33.84 0.54 11.50
CA CYS A 60 33.21 1.79 11.09
C CYS A 60 33.24 2.87 12.19
N ILE A 61 33.72 2.55 13.40
CA ILE A 61 33.77 3.51 14.51
C ILE A 61 34.66 4.69 14.12
N GLY A 62 34.16 5.91 14.34
CA GLY A 62 34.85 7.15 13.99
C GLY A 62 34.81 7.53 12.52
N LYS A 63 34.26 6.67 11.65
CA LYS A 63 34.14 6.93 10.21
C LYS A 63 32.78 7.55 9.86
N LEU A 64 32.76 8.21 8.71
CA LEU A 64 31.54 8.74 8.09
C LEU A 64 30.77 7.59 7.41
N VAL A 65 29.47 7.49 7.65
CA VAL A 65 28.59 6.51 7.01
C VAL A 65 27.29 7.16 6.56
N THR A 66 26.77 6.69 5.43
CA THR A 66 25.44 7.06 4.94
C THR A 66 24.49 5.89 5.17
N LEU A 67 23.45 6.10 5.96
CA LEU A 67 22.41 5.11 6.24
C LEU A 67 21.10 5.57 5.63
N LYS A 68 20.39 4.63 5.00
CA LYS A 68 19.01 4.82 4.53
C LYS A 68 18.09 3.93 5.34
N GLY A 69 16.96 4.47 5.76
CA GLY A 69 15.99 3.71 6.51
C GLY A 69 14.73 4.50 6.83
N THR A 70 13.80 3.84 7.52
CA THR A 70 12.53 4.43 7.96
C THR A 70 12.63 4.83 9.43
N VAL A 71 12.16 6.03 9.77
CA VAL A 71 12.14 6.51 11.16
C VAL A 71 11.00 5.81 11.91
N VAL A 72 11.31 5.00 12.92
CA VAL A 72 10.31 4.24 13.70
C VAL A 72 9.89 4.97 14.95
N ARG A 73 10.84 5.64 15.62
CA ARG A 73 10.67 6.26 16.93
C ARG A 73 11.37 7.61 16.98
N MET A 74 10.75 8.60 17.63
CA MET A 74 11.33 9.94 17.80
C MET A 74 11.11 10.45 19.21
N SER A 75 12.18 10.81 19.92
CA SER A 75 12.08 11.44 21.24
C SER A 75 11.54 12.87 21.16
N GLY A 76 11.09 13.40 22.29
CA GLY A 76 10.93 14.84 22.46
C GLY A 76 12.26 15.59 22.30
N ILE A 77 12.15 16.88 22.00
CA ILE A 77 13.29 17.80 21.86
C ILE A 77 13.78 18.17 23.27
N LYS A 78 15.09 18.08 23.51
CA LYS A 78 15.72 18.41 24.80
C LYS A 78 16.90 19.36 24.63
N PRO A 79 17.15 20.26 25.58
CA PRO A 79 18.34 21.10 25.56
C PRO A 79 19.57 20.30 26.02
N LEU A 80 20.59 20.24 25.16
CA LEU A 80 21.91 19.69 25.43
C LEU A 80 22.89 20.82 25.79
N VAL A 81 23.44 20.78 27.01
CA VAL A 81 24.44 21.77 27.47
C VAL A 81 25.77 21.53 26.76
N GLN A 82 26.26 22.53 26.02
CA GLN A 82 27.56 22.48 25.33
C GLN A 82 28.65 23.27 26.05
N GLN A 83 28.27 24.29 26.82
CA GLN A 83 29.19 25.10 27.62
C GLN A 83 28.55 25.40 28.96
N LEU A 84 29.33 25.31 30.02
CA LEU A 84 28.89 25.63 31.37
C LEU A 84 30.07 26.21 32.16
N ASP A 85 29.80 27.26 32.93
CA ASP A 85 30.82 27.82 33.80
C ASP A 85 30.78 27.16 35.17
N PHE A 86 31.96 27.02 35.75
CA PHE A 86 32.16 26.50 37.09
C PHE A 86 32.78 27.57 37.96
N VAL A 87 32.25 27.76 39.16
CA VAL A 87 32.84 28.66 40.14
C VAL A 87 33.64 27.82 41.13
N CYS A 88 34.90 28.19 41.34
CA CYS A 88 35.72 27.57 42.36
C CYS A 88 35.25 27.98 43.76
N GLY A 89 34.97 27.00 44.62
CA GLY A 89 34.49 27.27 45.98
C GLY A 89 35.48 27.97 46.91
N LYS A 90 36.78 28.00 46.58
CA LYS A 90 37.83 28.67 47.40
C LYS A 90 38.16 30.10 46.93
N CYS A 91 38.53 30.27 45.66
CA CYS A 91 38.93 31.58 45.12
C CYS A 91 37.82 32.35 44.41
N GLY A 92 36.64 31.76 44.19
CA GLY A 92 35.54 32.42 43.48
C GLY A 92 35.74 32.61 41.97
N SER A 93 36.87 32.17 41.39
CA SER A 93 37.12 32.28 39.95
C SER A 93 36.13 31.43 39.16
N SER A 94 35.54 32.00 38.11
CA SER A 94 34.78 31.28 37.10
C SER A 94 35.73 30.61 36.11
N MET A 95 35.37 29.40 35.65
CA MET A 95 36.07 28.68 34.61
C MET A 95 35.07 28.05 33.66
N VAL A 96 35.27 28.31 32.37
CA VAL A 96 34.40 27.81 31.30
C VAL A 96 34.78 26.38 30.96
N CYS A 97 33.83 25.45 31.00
CA CYS A 97 34.02 24.09 30.54
C CYS A 97 33.13 23.81 29.33
N HIS A 98 33.73 23.18 28.30
CA HIS A 98 33.04 22.82 27.07
C HIS A 98 32.76 21.31 27.03
N PHE A 99 31.54 20.94 26.63
CA PHE A 99 31.03 19.58 26.57
C PHE A 99 30.61 19.22 25.13
N PRO A 100 31.55 18.95 24.21
CA PRO A 100 31.21 18.64 22.81
C PRO A 100 30.42 17.33 22.64
N ASP A 101 30.57 16.41 23.60
CA ASP A 101 29.88 15.11 23.63
C ASP A 101 28.74 15.08 24.67
N GLY A 102 28.41 16.19 25.32
CA GLY A 102 27.34 16.26 26.33
C GLY A 102 27.63 15.52 27.64
N LYS A 103 28.82 14.92 27.79
CA LYS A 103 29.23 14.28 29.04
C LYS A 103 29.61 15.35 30.06
N TYR A 104 28.92 15.35 31.20
CA TYR A 104 29.24 16.25 32.30
C TYR A 104 30.57 15.84 32.96
N SER A 105 31.61 16.63 32.73
CA SER A 105 32.93 16.45 33.35
C SER A 105 33.37 17.77 34.01
N PRO A 106 33.22 17.92 35.33
CA PRO A 106 33.69 19.12 36.01
C PRO A 106 35.22 19.24 35.90
N PRO A 107 35.76 20.46 36.02
CA PRO A 107 37.20 20.69 35.98
C PRO A 107 37.90 19.97 37.15
N ASN A 108 39.13 19.50 36.92
CA ASN A 108 39.89 18.73 37.92
C ASN A 108 40.72 19.63 38.87
N SER A 109 41.05 20.84 38.45
CA SER A 109 41.86 21.81 39.21
C SER A 109 41.49 23.24 38.81
N CYS A 110 41.68 24.18 39.74
CA CYS A 110 41.46 25.60 39.47
C CYS A 110 42.59 26.16 38.57
N THR A 111 42.24 27.04 37.64
CA THR A 111 43.17 27.73 36.72
C THR A 111 43.86 28.94 37.34
N THR A 112 43.37 29.46 38.48
CA THR A 112 43.98 30.60 39.18
C THR A 112 45.30 30.20 39.81
N ASP A 113 46.35 30.98 39.54
CA ASP A 113 47.68 30.76 40.10
C ASP A 113 47.63 30.79 41.64
N GLY A 114 48.17 29.76 42.28
CA GLY A 114 48.12 29.56 43.73
C GLY A 114 46.89 28.86 44.32
N CYS A 115 45.82 28.56 43.56
CA CYS A 115 44.62 27.91 44.09
C CYS A 115 44.57 26.39 43.85
N LYS A 116 44.71 25.58 44.91
CA LYS A 116 44.61 24.09 44.85
C LYS A 116 43.20 23.54 45.11
N SER A 117 42.15 24.29 44.78
CA SER A 117 40.77 23.81 44.98
C SER A 117 40.42 22.66 44.03
N ARG A 118 39.61 21.72 44.53
CA ARG A 118 38.99 20.62 43.76
C ARG A 118 37.46 20.64 43.83
N GLN A 119 36.89 21.67 44.47
CA GLN A 119 35.45 21.84 44.61
C GLN A 119 35.00 22.95 43.68
N PHE A 120 34.11 22.58 42.76
CA PHE A 120 33.59 23.45 41.71
C PHE A 120 32.07 23.39 41.70
N GLN A 121 31.43 24.54 41.75
CA GLN A 121 29.97 24.66 41.67
C GLN A 121 29.57 25.04 40.24
N PRO A 122 28.70 24.27 39.58
CA PRO A 122 28.24 24.61 38.24
C PRO A 122 27.28 25.81 38.28
N MET A 123 27.56 26.82 37.47
CA MET A 123 26.70 27.98 37.27
C MET A 123 25.69 27.70 36.16
N ARG A 124 24.48 27.29 36.53
CA ARG A 124 23.43 26.91 35.56
C ARG A 124 22.93 28.06 34.70
N SER A 125 23.05 29.31 35.17
CA SER A 125 22.59 30.51 34.46
C SER A 125 23.42 30.84 33.22
N THR A 126 24.68 30.41 33.15
CA THR A 126 25.57 30.65 31.99
C THR A 126 25.62 29.47 31.02
N ALA A 127 24.74 28.47 31.23
CA ALA A 127 24.68 27.30 30.37
C ALA A 127 24.30 27.69 28.92
N VAL A 128 25.18 27.37 27.97
CA VAL A 128 24.86 27.46 26.55
C VAL A 128 24.33 26.11 26.09
N CYS A 129 23.05 26.08 25.77
CA CYS A 129 22.33 24.88 25.36
C CYS A 129 22.11 24.83 23.85
N VAL A 130 21.92 23.62 23.36
CA VAL A 130 21.63 23.31 21.96
C VAL A 130 20.52 22.27 21.91
N ASP A 131 19.56 22.43 21.01
CA ASP A 131 18.50 21.44 20.83
C ASP A 131 19.10 20.08 20.41
N TRP A 132 18.63 19.03 21.06
CA TRP A 132 19.00 17.64 20.84
C TRP A 132 17.74 16.79 20.75
N GLN A 133 17.74 15.87 19.80
CA GLN A 133 16.65 14.92 19.60
C GLN A 133 17.23 13.58 19.19
N LYS A 134 16.67 12.50 19.73
CA LYS A 134 17.05 11.13 19.37
C LYS A 134 15.99 10.51 18.48
N ILE A 135 16.41 9.91 17.38
CA ILE A 135 15.56 9.14 16.48
C ILE A 135 16.05 7.69 16.39
N ARG A 136 15.14 6.75 16.10
CA ARG A 136 15.47 5.35 15.80
C ARG A 136 15.16 5.06 14.35
N LEU A 137 16.19 4.67 13.61
CA LEU A 137 16.11 4.34 12.19
C LEU A 137 16.09 2.81 12.01
N GLN A 138 15.17 2.30 11.20
CA GLN A 138 15.08 0.89 10.80
C GLN A 138 15.47 0.71 9.33
N GLU A 139 16.14 -0.39 9.02
CA GLU A 139 16.52 -0.75 7.65
C GLU A 139 15.27 -0.94 6.76
N SER A 140 15.31 -0.38 5.54
CA SER A 140 14.17 -0.41 4.59
C SER A 140 14.12 -1.66 3.70
N ASP A 141 15.22 -2.41 3.59
CA ASP A 141 15.35 -3.46 2.58
C ASP A 141 15.08 -4.84 3.18
N THR A 142 14.00 -5.47 2.68
CA THR A 142 13.43 -6.73 3.16
C THR A 142 13.82 -7.94 2.31
N THR A 143 14.84 -7.82 1.44
CA THR A 143 15.19 -8.86 0.45
C THR A 143 15.71 -10.16 1.04
N ASP A 144 16.04 -10.20 2.33
CA ASP A 144 16.54 -11.42 3.00
C ASP A 144 15.45 -11.99 3.92
N GLU A 145 14.79 -13.04 3.45
CA GLU A 145 13.80 -13.78 4.21
C GLU A 145 14.39 -14.33 5.51
N GLY A 146 13.67 -14.15 6.63
CA GLY A 146 14.00 -14.77 7.92
C GLY A 146 14.91 -13.96 8.87
N ARG A 147 15.36 -12.76 8.51
CA ARG A 147 16.17 -11.91 9.40
C ARG A 147 15.39 -10.72 9.95
N VAL A 148 15.46 -10.52 11.28
CA VAL A 148 14.89 -9.34 11.93
C VAL A 148 15.63 -8.07 11.46
N PRO A 149 14.90 -7.03 10.97
CA PRO A 149 15.52 -5.78 10.52
C PRO A 149 16.24 -5.08 11.68
N ARG A 150 17.45 -4.58 11.41
CA ARG A 150 18.24 -3.88 12.43
C ARG A 150 17.78 -2.45 12.61
N THR A 151 17.88 -1.97 13.84
CA THR A 151 17.64 -0.56 14.19
C THR A 151 18.90 0.08 14.75
N ILE A 152 19.05 1.38 14.52
CA ILE A 152 20.14 2.19 15.08
C ILE A 152 19.59 3.49 15.65
N GLU A 153 20.15 3.93 16.77
CA GLU A 153 19.85 5.23 17.37
C GLU A 153 20.70 6.32 16.73
N ILE A 154 20.07 7.44 16.40
CA ILE A 154 20.70 8.57 15.75
C ILE A 154 20.40 9.83 16.56
N ASP A 155 21.46 10.57 16.86
CA ASP A 155 21.37 11.86 17.55
C ASP A 155 21.34 13.00 16.51
N LEU A 156 20.24 13.76 16.55
CA LEU A 156 20.05 15.00 15.81
C LEU A 156 20.37 16.18 16.72
N THR A 157 21.01 17.22 16.17
CA THR A 157 21.36 18.42 16.93
C THR A 157 21.07 19.69 16.14
N ARG A 158 20.64 20.74 16.85
CA ARG A 158 20.41 22.09 16.32
C ARG A 158 19.37 22.07 15.18
N ASP A 159 19.75 22.54 14.01
CA ASP A 159 18.93 22.65 12.80
C ASP A 159 18.43 21.30 12.24
N LEU A 160 19.04 20.17 12.63
CA LEU A 160 18.53 18.85 12.23
C LEU A 160 17.36 18.38 13.09
N VAL A 161 17.09 19.03 14.22
CA VAL A 161 15.99 18.66 15.10
C VAL A 161 14.66 19.00 14.42
N GLY A 162 13.71 18.06 14.45
CA GLY A 162 12.41 18.23 13.81
C GLY A 162 12.41 18.10 12.28
N SER A 163 13.54 17.71 11.65
CA SER A 163 13.64 17.59 10.19
C SER A 163 12.92 16.36 9.60
N CYS A 164 12.50 15.41 10.42
CA CYS A 164 11.86 14.16 9.99
C CYS A 164 10.66 13.83 10.88
N ARG A 165 9.68 13.11 10.32
CA ARG A 165 8.52 12.55 11.05
C ARG A 165 8.63 11.03 11.16
N ALA A 166 7.90 10.44 12.10
CA ALA A 166 7.80 8.99 12.20
C ALA A 166 7.13 8.44 10.94
N GLY A 167 7.67 7.36 10.38
CA GLY A 167 7.26 6.77 9.10
C GLY A 167 7.96 7.35 7.87
N ASP A 168 8.72 8.44 7.99
CA ASP A 168 9.48 8.98 6.84
C ASP A 168 10.69 8.09 6.53
N ILE A 169 10.96 7.91 5.23
CA ILE A 169 12.21 7.32 4.74
C ILE A 169 13.24 8.43 4.61
N VAL A 170 14.31 8.33 5.38
CA VAL A 170 15.38 9.34 5.43
C VAL A 170 16.72 8.73 5.09
N THR A 171 17.56 9.53 4.45
CA THR A 171 18.97 9.23 4.27
C THR A 171 19.77 10.10 5.24
N VAL A 172 20.44 9.46 6.19
CA VAL A 172 21.22 10.14 7.22
C VAL A 172 22.70 9.89 6.96
N LEU A 173 23.44 10.98 6.78
CA LEU A 173 24.89 10.96 6.83
C LEU A 173 25.31 11.27 8.27
N GLY A 174 26.16 10.42 8.85
CA GLY A 174 26.63 10.66 10.21
C GLY A 174 27.93 9.95 10.53
N MET A 175 28.44 10.23 11.73
CA MET A 175 29.63 9.57 12.27
C MET A 175 29.21 8.50 13.25
N VAL A 176 29.78 7.30 13.12
CA VAL A 176 29.53 6.21 14.06
C VAL A 176 30.28 6.49 15.36
N LYS A 177 29.53 6.63 16.45
CA LYS A 177 30.03 6.81 17.81
C LYS A 177 29.64 5.64 18.69
N VAL A 178 30.29 5.57 19.85
CA VAL A 178 30.07 4.54 20.85
C VAL A 178 29.65 5.14 22.17
N ILE A 179 28.70 4.51 22.84
CA ILE A 179 28.30 4.82 24.21
C ILE A 179 28.42 3.57 25.07
N ASN A 180 28.89 3.71 26.30
CA ASN A 180 29.03 2.57 27.21
C ASN A 180 27.62 2.14 27.65
N ALA A 181 27.33 0.84 27.56
CA ALA A 181 26.05 0.29 28.00
C ALA A 181 25.85 0.35 29.53
N ALA A 182 26.90 0.68 30.29
CA ALA A 182 26.85 0.78 31.75
C ALA A 182 26.55 2.21 32.20
N THR A 183 25.30 2.45 32.62
CA THR A 183 24.99 2.93 33.98
C THR A 183 23.48 2.87 34.20
N GLU A 184 23.00 1.74 34.75
CA GLU A 184 21.79 1.84 35.57
C GLU A 184 22.10 2.77 36.76
N PRO A 185 21.20 3.70 37.11
CA PRO A 185 21.42 4.62 38.22
C PRO A 185 21.34 3.87 39.55
N GLY A 186 22.45 3.26 39.98
CA GLY A 186 22.54 2.59 41.28
C GLY A 186 23.62 1.50 41.40
N ALA A 187 24.11 0.93 40.30
CA ALA A 187 25.14 -0.10 40.35
C ALA A 187 26.56 0.53 40.34
N GLN A 188 27.41 0.08 41.28
CA GLN A 188 28.83 0.43 41.32
C GLN A 188 29.48 0.30 39.94
N LYS A 189 30.47 1.16 39.66
CA LYS A 189 31.27 1.26 38.43
C LYS A 189 32.01 -0.04 38.08
N SER A 190 31.29 -1.12 37.80
CA SER A 190 31.82 -2.29 37.12
C SER A 190 31.86 -1.93 35.64
N GLY A 191 33.06 -1.74 35.11
CA GLY A 191 33.29 -1.33 33.74
C GLY A 191 32.83 -2.41 32.77
N ASN A 192 31.57 -2.35 32.34
CA ASN A 192 31.14 -3.15 31.22
C ASN A 192 31.85 -2.64 29.96
N CYS A 193 32.68 -3.49 29.36
CA CYS A 193 33.34 -3.24 28.06
C CYS A 193 32.38 -3.38 26.87
N LEU A 194 31.06 -3.48 27.12
CA LEU A 194 30.05 -3.49 26.07
C LEU A 194 29.72 -2.04 25.67
N PHE A 195 29.98 -1.74 24.41
CA PHE A 195 29.67 -0.44 23.81
C PHE A 195 28.51 -0.59 22.83
N LEU A 196 27.53 0.30 22.93
CA LEU A 196 26.44 0.43 21.97
C LEU A 196 26.85 1.44 20.89
N LEU A 197 26.65 1.05 19.63
CA LEU A 197 26.87 1.93 18.49
C LEU A 197 25.67 2.88 18.35
N TYR A 198 25.94 4.17 18.14
CA TYR A 198 24.94 5.15 17.74
C TYR A 198 25.53 6.07 16.68
N LEU A 199 24.68 6.75 15.92
CA LEU A 199 25.10 7.65 14.86
C LEU A 199 24.92 9.11 15.30
N LYS A 200 25.97 9.94 15.18
CA LYS A 200 25.83 11.40 15.29
C LYS A 200 25.56 11.97 13.91
N ALA A 201 24.35 12.50 13.67
CA ALA A 201 23.95 12.99 12.36
C ALA A 201 24.70 14.28 11.97
N ILE A 202 25.19 14.31 10.73
CA ILE A 202 25.77 15.48 10.07
C ILE A 202 24.79 16.03 9.03
N SER A 203 24.07 15.19 8.30
CA SER A 203 22.98 15.65 7.46
C SER A 203 21.85 14.64 7.47
N VAL A 204 20.63 15.16 7.39
CA VAL A 204 19.42 14.36 7.22
C VAL A 204 18.80 14.87 5.93
N SER A 205 18.69 13.98 4.95
CA SER A 205 17.97 14.24 3.72
C SER A 205 16.66 13.48 3.79
N SER A 206 15.56 14.22 4.03
CA SER A 206 14.21 13.68 3.91
C SER A 206 13.69 13.90 2.49
N ARG A 207 12.98 12.91 1.94
CA ARG A 207 12.38 12.99 0.59
C ARG A 207 11.40 14.16 0.44
N LYS A 208 10.79 14.63 1.54
CA LYS A 208 9.86 15.78 1.58
C LYS A 208 10.58 17.14 1.53
N MET A 209 11.78 17.24 2.13
CA MET A 209 12.55 18.49 2.16
C MET A 209 13.10 18.92 0.79
N LYS A 210 13.39 17.97 -0.12
CA LYS A 210 13.81 18.32 -1.50
C LYS A 210 12.64 18.96 -2.29
N ALA A 211 11.42 18.44 -2.15
CA ALA A 211 10.23 18.99 -2.81
C ALA A 211 9.87 20.41 -2.32
N GLU A 212 10.06 20.70 -1.03
CA GLU A 212 9.81 22.04 -0.47
C GLU A 212 10.93 23.05 -0.79
N ALA A 213 12.18 22.60 -0.93
CA ALA A 213 13.31 23.47 -1.27
C ALA A 213 13.32 23.90 -2.75
N ASP A 214 12.91 23.01 -3.66
CA ASP A 214 12.78 23.33 -5.10
C ASP A 214 11.66 24.36 -5.34
N ASN A 215 10.57 24.31 -4.56
CA ASN A 215 9.45 25.26 -4.66
C ASN A 215 9.81 26.72 -4.31
N VAL A 216 10.90 26.98 -3.58
CA VAL A 216 11.30 28.34 -3.18
C VAL A 216 12.11 29.05 -4.28
N GLN A 217 12.67 28.33 -5.24
CA GLN A 217 13.49 28.91 -6.32
C GLN A 217 12.70 29.30 -7.59
N ASP A 218 11.46 28.82 -7.74
CA ASP A 218 10.66 28.98 -8.98
C ASP A 218 9.54 30.04 -8.90
N ALA A 219 9.61 31.00 -7.98
CA ALA A 219 8.59 32.04 -7.84
C ALA A 219 8.53 33.07 -8.99
N ASP A 220 9.50 33.10 -9.92
CA ASP A 220 9.61 34.13 -10.97
C ASP A 220 9.29 33.65 -12.41
N ARG A 221 8.75 32.44 -12.61
CA ARG A 221 8.29 31.98 -13.94
C ARG A 221 6.80 31.63 -13.95
N ALA A 222 6.00 32.59 -14.43
CA ALA A 222 4.61 32.36 -14.77
C ALA A 222 4.48 31.44 -16.01
N ALA A 223 3.48 30.55 -15.96
CA ALA A 223 2.95 29.68 -17.02
C ALA A 223 3.65 28.33 -17.25
N GLU A 224 3.60 27.44 -16.26
CA GLU A 224 3.41 25.98 -16.41
C GLU A 224 3.08 25.41 -15.01
N PRO A 225 2.13 24.46 -14.84
CA PRO A 225 1.89 23.87 -13.52
C PRO A 225 3.10 23.01 -13.12
N PRO A 226 3.82 23.31 -12.03
CA PRO A 226 4.91 22.47 -11.57
C PRO A 226 4.29 21.22 -10.96
N ALA A 227 4.32 20.11 -11.71
CA ALA A 227 4.01 18.80 -11.19
C ALA A 227 5.01 18.49 -10.06
N ALA A 228 4.54 18.55 -8.81
CA ALA A 228 5.31 18.18 -7.64
C ALA A 228 5.85 16.76 -7.81
N ILE A 229 7.13 16.63 -8.16
CA ILE A 229 7.78 15.39 -8.56
C ILE A 229 7.74 14.39 -7.38
N PRO A 230 6.99 13.28 -7.45
CA PRO A 230 6.88 12.33 -6.36
C PRO A 230 8.17 11.54 -6.11
N SER A 231 8.34 11.22 -4.83
CA SER A 231 9.52 10.74 -4.10
C SER A 231 10.16 9.40 -4.50
N ALA A 232 9.79 8.82 -5.65
CA ALA A 232 10.30 7.53 -6.16
C ALA A 232 11.43 7.68 -7.20
N LEU A 233 11.78 8.92 -7.54
CA LEU A 233 12.62 9.26 -8.69
C LEU A 233 14.12 9.24 -8.47
N ALA A 234 14.58 9.36 -7.23
CA ALA A 234 16.01 9.37 -6.92
C ALA A 234 16.72 8.02 -7.16
N GLU A 235 15.98 6.97 -7.54
CA GLU A 235 16.52 5.65 -7.88
C GLU A 235 16.41 5.32 -9.39
N LEU A 236 15.72 6.14 -10.18
CA LEU A 236 15.59 5.91 -11.61
C LEU A 236 16.84 6.45 -12.31
N SER A 237 17.70 5.54 -12.75
CA SER A 237 18.83 5.90 -13.59
C SER A 237 18.34 6.26 -15.00
N GLN A 238 19.17 6.98 -15.77
CA GLN A 238 18.87 7.24 -17.19
C GLN A 238 18.63 5.94 -17.99
N ARG A 239 19.26 4.83 -17.58
CA ARG A 239 19.03 3.51 -18.19
C ARG A 239 17.62 2.99 -17.93
N ASP A 240 17.09 3.23 -16.73
CA ASP A 240 15.74 2.81 -16.35
C ASP A 240 14.69 3.61 -17.13
N LEU A 241 14.89 4.91 -17.31
CA LEU A 241 14.00 5.74 -18.12
C LEU A 241 13.98 5.32 -19.60
N HIS A 242 15.16 5.05 -20.16
CA HIS A 242 15.27 4.55 -21.54
C HIS A 242 14.62 3.16 -21.69
N PHE A 243 14.71 2.31 -20.67
CA PHE A 243 13.97 1.04 -20.65
C PHE A 243 12.45 1.26 -20.70
N ILE A 244 11.90 2.19 -19.91
CA ILE A 244 10.46 2.46 -19.88
C ILE A 244 9.97 2.92 -21.26
N VAL A 245 10.68 3.85 -21.91
CA VAL A 245 10.34 4.33 -23.26
C VAL A 245 10.33 3.18 -24.26
N ARG A 246 11.38 2.36 -24.29
CA ARG A 246 11.44 1.19 -25.19
C ARG A 246 10.32 0.20 -24.91
N PHE A 247 10.03 -0.08 -23.65
CA PHE A 247 8.97 -0.99 -23.27
C PHE A 247 7.60 -0.50 -23.74
N THR A 248 7.35 0.81 -23.70
CA THR A 248 6.12 1.42 -24.23
C THR A 248 6.02 1.31 -25.75
N GLU A 249 7.12 1.53 -26.48
CA GLU A 249 7.18 1.42 -27.95
C GLU A 249 7.03 -0.05 -28.43
N GLU A 250 7.66 -1.00 -27.75
CA GLU A 250 7.65 -2.42 -28.15
C GLU A 250 6.30 -3.10 -27.90
N MET A 251 5.54 -2.64 -26.90
CA MET A 251 4.31 -3.29 -26.42
C MET A 251 3.03 -2.51 -26.75
N GLU A 252 3.07 -1.64 -27.77
CA GLU A 252 1.94 -0.83 -28.21
C GLU A 252 0.68 -1.69 -28.43
N GLY A 253 -0.36 -1.44 -27.61
CA GLY A 253 -1.66 -2.10 -27.71
C GLY A 253 -1.99 -3.15 -26.63
N ASN A 254 -1.01 -3.74 -25.93
CA ASN A 254 -1.29 -4.73 -24.86
C ASN A 254 -0.38 -4.60 -23.61
N MET A 255 0.18 -3.41 -23.36
CA MET A 255 1.10 -3.21 -22.22
C MET A 255 0.48 -3.62 -20.87
N PHE A 256 -0.82 -3.39 -20.68
CA PHE A 256 -1.53 -3.80 -19.45
C PHE A 256 -1.48 -5.29 -19.21
N GLY A 257 -1.82 -6.12 -20.21
CA GLY A 257 -1.66 -7.56 -20.13
C GLY A 257 -0.23 -7.92 -19.71
N HIS A 258 0.75 -7.14 -20.19
CA HIS A 258 2.16 -7.45 -19.93
C HIS A 258 2.59 -7.26 -18.50
N LEU A 259 2.10 -6.19 -17.90
CA LEU A 259 2.31 -5.90 -16.49
C LEU A 259 1.54 -6.89 -15.60
N VAL A 260 0.35 -7.34 -16.01
CA VAL A 260 -0.49 -8.28 -15.25
C VAL A 260 0.19 -9.65 -15.12
N HIS A 261 0.72 -10.18 -16.22
CA HIS A 261 1.42 -11.48 -16.19
C HIS A 261 2.79 -11.39 -15.51
N ALA A 262 3.44 -10.24 -15.53
CA ALA A 262 4.70 -10.00 -14.82
C ALA A 262 4.54 -9.90 -13.29
N LEU A 263 3.35 -9.56 -12.78
CA LEU A 263 3.12 -9.36 -11.34
C LEU A 263 3.43 -10.61 -10.50
N CYS A 264 2.99 -11.77 -10.97
CA CYS A 264 3.20 -13.03 -10.25
C CYS A 264 3.28 -14.20 -11.25
N PRO A 265 4.46 -14.44 -11.87
CA PRO A 265 4.63 -15.53 -12.84
C PRO A 265 4.55 -16.92 -12.19
N SER A 266 4.72 -17.01 -10.87
CA SER A 266 4.61 -18.25 -10.11
C SER A 266 3.19 -18.79 -10.03
N ILE A 267 2.18 -17.92 -10.06
CA ILE A 267 0.76 -18.33 -10.03
C ILE A 267 0.22 -18.37 -11.45
N TRP A 268 -0.41 -19.48 -11.82
CA TRP A 268 -1.05 -19.63 -13.11
C TRP A 268 -2.52 -19.17 -13.03
N GLY A 269 -3.02 -18.55 -14.11
CA GLY A 269 -4.39 -18.02 -14.16
C GLY A 269 -4.64 -16.79 -13.29
N GLN A 270 -5.92 -16.59 -12.92
CA GLN A 270 -6.40 -15.52 -12.04
C GLN A 270 -6.02 -14.12 -12.55
N GLU A 271 -6.11 -13.92 -13.87
CA GLU A 271 -5.69 -12.69 -14.55
C GLU A 271 -6.48 -11.47 -14.07
N MET A 272 -7.78 -11.62 -13.81
CA MET A 272 -8.64 -10.54 -13.29
C MET A 272 -8.20 -10.10 -11.88
N VAL A 273 -7.83 -11.04 -11.01
CA VAL A 273 -7.33 -10.74 -9.67
C VAL A 273 -5.98 -10.02 -9.76
N LYS A 274 -5.07 -10.50 -10.61
CA LYS A 274 -3.77 -9.86 -10.86
C LYS A 274 -3.93 -8.46 -11.45
N ALA A 275 -4.87 -8.27 -12.37
CA ALA A 275 -5.23 -6.96 -12.94
C ALA A 275 -5.70 -6.00 -11.85
N GLY A 276 -6.62 -6.42 -10.98
CA GLY A 276 -7.03 -5.61 -9.83
C GLY A 276 -5.86 -5.23 -8.92
N LEU A 277 -5.02 -6.20 -8.54
CA LEU A 277 -3.84 -5.97 -7.70
C LEU A 277 -2.83 -5.00 -8.34
N LEU A 278 -2.61 -5.10 -9.65
CA LEU A 278 -1.76 -4.18 -10.39
C LEU A 278 -2.32 -2.75 -10.38
N LEU A 279 -3.62 -2.59 -10.63
CA LEU A 279 -4.30 -1.29 -10.55
C LEU A 279 -4.16 -0.68 -9.16
N ALA A 280 -4.26 -1.48 -8.11
CA ALA A 280 -4.05 -1.01 -6.73
C ALA A 280 -2.59 -0.62 -6.43
N LEU A 281 -1.60 -1.29 -7.02
CA LEU A 281 -0.19 -0.91 -6.90
C LEU A 281 0.10 0.46 -7.52
N VAL A 282 -0.53 0.77 -8.65
CA VAL A 282 -0.40 2.07 -9.33
C VAL A 282 -1.24 3.13 -8.61
N GLY A 283 -2.47 2.80 -8.21
CA GLY A 283 -3.41 3.69 -7.54
C GLY A 283 -4.02 4.74 -8.46
N GLY A 284 -5.12 5.36 -8.03
CA GLY A 284 -5.75 6.49 -8.71
C GLY A 284 -5.04 7.82 -8.42
N LEU A 285 -5.63 8.91 -8.89
CA LEU A 285 -5.15 10.26 -8.62
C LEU A 285 -5.81 10.79 -7.33
N ALA A 286 -5.00 11.36 -6.43
CA ALA A 286 -5.55 12.19 -5.37
C ALA A 286 -5.68 13.62 -5.95
N PRO A 287 -6.90 14.18 -6.08
CA PRO A 287 -7.03 15.55 -6.54
C PRO A 287 -6.32 16.48 -5.57
N ALA A 288 -5.71 17.55 -6.10
CA ALA A 288 -5.10 18.57 -5.28
C ALA A 288 -6.18 19.13 -4.33
N PRO A 289 -5.87 19.33 -3.03
CA PRO A 289 -6.84 19.89 -2.10
C PRO A 289 -7.21 21.30 -2.57
N ASP A 290 -8.47 21.47 -3.00
CA ASP A 290 -8.99 22.77 -3.36
C ASP A 290 -9.07 23.63 -2.09
N PRO A 291 -8.61 24.90 -2.10
CA PRO A 291 -8.59 25.73 -0.89
C PRO A 291 -9.99 26.01 -0.31
N SER A 292 -11.07 25.75 -1.07
CA SER A 292 -12.46 25.91 -0.65
C SER A 292 -13.10 24.66 -0.04
N ASP A 293 -12.55 23.46 -0.27
CA ASP A 293 -13.13 22.20 0.23
C ASP A 293 -12.16 21.52 1.19
N SER A 294 -12.56 21.36 2.45
CA SER A 294 -11.63 21.05 3.55
C SER A 294 -11.30 19.56 3.68
N ALA A 295 -11.86 18.69 2.84
CA ALA A 295 -11.72 17.24 2.97
C ALA A 295 -10.78 16.68 1.87
N PRO A 296 -9.64 16.06 2.23
CA PRO A 296 -8.80 15.40 1.25
C PRO A 296 -9.54 14.19 0.66
N VAL A 297 -9.63 14.13 -0.67
CA VAL A 297 -10.23 12.99 -1.38
C VAL A 297 -9.17 11.90 -1.58
N ARG A 298 -9.49 10.68 -1.15
CA ARG A 298 -8.62 9.50 -1.31
C ARG A 298 -8.44 9.15 -2.79
N GLY A 299 -7.20 8.99 -3.24
CA GLY A 299 -6.84 8.44 -4.56
C GLY A 299 -6.44 6.95 -4.55
N ASP A 300 -6.15 6.39 -3.37
CA ASP A 300 -5.72 5.00 -3.23
C ASP A 300 -6.88 4.00 -3.34
N LEU A 301 -6.58 2.82 -3.89
CA LEU A 301 -7.52 1.70 -4.06
C LEU A 301 -7.32 0.69 -2.93
N HIS A 302 -8.38 0.08 -2.43
CA HIS A 302 -8.33 -0.99 -1.44
C HIS A 302 -8.97 -2.25 -2.01
N ILE A 303 -8.29 -3.38 -1.85
CA ILE A 303 -8.76 -4.66 -2.39
C ILE A 303 -8.82 -5.70 -1.29
N LEU A 304 -9.91 -6.46 -1.28
CA LEU A 304 -10.08 -7.62 -0.43
C LEU A 304 -10.14 -8.89 -1.30
N LEU A 305 -9.25 -9.83 -1.03
CA LEU A 305 -9.24 -11.18 -1.60
C LEU A 305 -9.92 -12.12 -0.62
N CYS A 306 -10.98 -12.79 -1.06
CA CYS A 306 -11.74 -13.75 -0.28
C CYS A 306 -11.79 -15.07 -1.03
N GLY A 307 -11.80 -16.19 -0.33
CA GLY A 307 -11.95 -17.47 -1.01
C GLY A 307 -11.48 -18.68 -0.23
N ASP A 308 -11.52 -19.83 -0.86
CA ASP A 308 -11.07 -21.09 -0.26
C ASP A 308 -9.55 -21.09 0.02
N PRO A 309 -9.09 -21.79 1.07
CA PRO A 309 -7.67 -21.97 1.33
C PRO A 309 -7.00 -22.72 0.16
N GLY A 310 -5.73 -22.45 -0.11
CA GLY A 310 -4.96 -23.13 -1.16
C GLY A 310 -4.93 -22.45 -2.53
N LEU A 311 -5.73 -21.40 -2.75
CA LEU A 311 -5.79 -20.65 -4.02
C LEU A 311 -4.65 -19.61 -4.22
N GLY A 312 -3.57 -19.68 -3.44
CA GLY A 312 -2.40 -18.79 -3.60
C GLY A 312 -2.58 -17.35 -3.12
N LYS A 313 -3.63 -17.02 -2.36
CA LYS A 313 -3.92 -15.64 -1.87
C LYS A 313 -2.76 -15.00 -1.11
N SER A 314 -2.19 -15.69 -0.13
CA SER A 314 -1.04 -15.21 0.65
C SER A 314 0.20 -14.98 -0.22
N HIS A 315 0.42 -15.85 -1.21
CA HIS A 315 1.55 -15.74 -2.15
C HIS A 315 1.38 -14.55 -3.10
N LEU A 316 0.15 -14.25 -3.55
CA LEU A 316 -0.15 -13.01 -4.29
C LEU A 316 0.19 -11.77 -3.46
N LEU A 317 -0.24 -11.73 -2.20
CA LEU A 317 0.04 -10.59 -1.31
C LEU A 317 1.54 -10.41 -1.05
N GLN A 318 2.30 -11.50 -0.89
CA GLN A 318 3.75 -11.46 -0.73
C GLN A 318 4.46 -10.94 -1.99
N ALA A 319 4.04 -11.42 -3.17
CA ALA A 319 4.58 -10.94 -4.44
C ALA A 319 4.32 -9.42 -4.61
N VAL A 320 3.10 -8.97 -4.31
CA VAL A 320 2.72 -7.56 -4.38
C VAL A 320 3.50 -6.70 -3.37
N ALA A 321 3.69 -7.18 -2.14
CA ALA A 321 4.50 -6.50 -1.13
C ALA A 321 5.97 -6.35 -1.56
N GLY A 322 6.53 -7.33 -2.27
CA GLY A 322 7.90 -7.26 -2.81
C GLY A 322 8.06 -6.30 -3.98
N ILE A 323 7.05 -6.21 -4.85
CA ILE A 323 7.04 -5.34 -6.03
C ILE A 323 6.75 -3.88 -5.65
N ALA A 324 5.96 -3.64 -4.61
CA ALA A 324 5.64 -2.29 -4.17
C ALA A 324 6.91 -1.51 -3.77
N PRO A 325 7.01 -0.19 -4.10
CA PRO A 325 8.12 0.67 -3.67
C PRO A 325 8.25 0.73 -2.14
N ARG A 326 7.11 0.67 -1.44
CA ARG A 326 6.99 0.62 0.02
C ARG A 326 5.93 -0.42 0.40
N GLY A 327 6.28 -1.71 0.33
CA GLY A 327 5.39 -2.80 0.73
C GLY A 327 5.67 -3.25 2.17
N VAL A 328 4.62 -3.33 2.99
CA VAL A 328 4.68 -3.93 4.33
C VAL A 328 3.74 -5.12 4.34
N TYR A 329 4.24 -6.30 4.71
CA TYR A 329 3.45 -7.52 4.84
C TYR A 329 3.22 -7.82 6.31
N VAL A 330 1.96 -8.11 6.66
CA VAL A 330 1.50 -8.31 8.03
C VAL A 330 0.52 -9.48 8.07
N CYS A 331 0.63 -10.34 9.08
CA CYS A 331 -0.35 -11.40 9.33
C CYS A 331 -1.34 -10.94 10.41
N GLY A 332 -2.63 -11.07 10.15
CA GLY A 332 -3.73 -10.62 11.02
C GLY A 332 -3.69 -11.26 12.40
N GLY A 333 -3.44 -12.57 12.49
CA GLY A 333 -3.35 -13.28 13.76
C GLY A 333 -2.17 -12.85 14.65
N ALA A 334 -1.10 -12.32 14.05
CA ALA A 334 0.09 -11.85 14.77
C ALA A 334 0.04 -10.35 15.12
N SER A 335 -1.01 -9.65 14.68
CA SER A 335 -1.04 -8.19 14.68
C SER A 335 -2.00 -7.63 15.71
N SER A 336 -1.51 -6.69 16.50
CA SER A 336 -2.33 -5.92 17.44
C SER A 336 -2.70 -4.56 16.86
N SER A 337 -3.76 -3.93 17.40
CA SER A 337 -4.13 -2.55 17.04
C SER A 337 -2.96 -1.57 17.21
N ALA A 338 -2.14 -1.77 18.24
CA ALA A 338 -0.92 -1.00 18.51
C ALA A 338 0.17 -1.21 17.45
N GLY A 339 0.34 -2.45 16.96
CA GLY A 339 1.28 -2.79 15.89
C GLY A 339 0.83 -2.33 14.50
N LEU A 340 -0.48 -2.20 14.26
CA LEU A 340 -1.03 -1.71 13.00
C LEU A 340 -1.00 -0.19 12.89
N THR A 341 -1.40 0.52 13.95
CA THR A 341 -1.57 1.98 13.92
C THR A 341 -0.33 2.72 14.42
N MET A 342 -0.34 3.12 15.68
CA MET A 342 0.77 3.73 16.38
C MET A 342 0.59 3.46 17.88
N SER A 343 1.70 3.23 18.55
CA SER A 343 1.72 3.01 20.00
C SER A 343 2.54 4.07 20.71
N VAL A 344 2.24 4.27 21.99
CA VAL A 344 3.00 5.15 22.87
C VAL A 344 3.74 4.26 23.85
N VAL A 345 5.07 4.27 23.76
CA VAL A 345 5.98 3.43 24.56
C VAL A 345 6.79 4.32 25.49
N LYS A 346 6.95 3.89 26.74
CA LYS A 346 7.82 4.58 27.70
C LYS A 346 9.28 4.20 27.44
N ASP A 347 10.13 5.18 27.19
CA ASP A 347 11.56 4.98 27.05
C ASP A 347 12.17 4.57 28.40
N SER A 348 12.99 3.52 28.42
CA SER A 348 13.57 2.97 29.65
C SER A 348 14.66 3.87 30.22
N VAL A 349 15.36 4.62 29.36
CA VAL A 349 16.46 5.49 29.78
C VAL A 349 15.94 6.83 30.29
N THR A 350 15.01 7.45 29.56
CA THR A 350 14.51 8.78 29.90
C THR A 350 13.24 8.77 30.75
N GLY A 351 12.51 7.64 30.78
CA GLY A 351 11.23 7.53 31.47
C GLY A 351 10.09 8.31 30.78
N GLU A 352 10.33 8.91 29.62
CA GLU A 352 9.32 9.67 28.87
C GLU A 352 8.53 8.76 27.92
N PHE A 353 7.30 9.16 27.62
CA PHE A 353 6.49 8.51 26.61
C PHE A 353 6.92 8.95 25.20
N VAL A 354 7.02 8.01 24.29
CA VAL A 354 7.51 8.20 22.93
C VAL A 354 6.60 7.49 21.94
N PHE A 355 6.36 8.10 20.78
CA PHE A 355 5.59 7.49 19.71
C PHE A 355 6.40 6.44 18.94
N GLU A 356 5.77 5.30 18.68
CA GLU A 356 6.29 4.21 17.86
C GLU A 356 5.31 3.89 16.74
N ALA A 357 5.77 4.09 15.50
CA ALA A 357 4.98 3.90 14.29
C ALA A 357 4.65 2.41 14.06
N GLY A 358 3.38 2.12 13.79
CA GLY A 358 2.92 0.80 13.36
C GLY A 358 2.92 0.63 11.84
N ALA A 359 2.44 -0.52 11.38
CA ALA A 359 2.50 -0.95 9.99
C ALA A 359 1.85 0.04 9.00
N LEU A 360 0.70 0.63 9.35
CA LEU A 360 -0.01 1.63 8.51
C LEU A 360 0.83 2.88 8.29
N VAL A 361 1.49 3.38 9.34
CA VAL A 361 2.33 4.59 9.24
C VAL A 361 3.63 4.29 8.49
N LEU A 362 4.20 3.10 8.69
CA LEU A 362 5.40 2.66 7.95
C LEU A 362 5.14 2.48 6.45
N ALA A 363 3.91 2.11 6.08
CA ALA A 363 3.48 1.93 4.71
C ALA A 363 3.00 3.21 4.00
N ASP A 364 3.11 4.43 4.60
CA ASP A 364 2.65 5.70 3.97
C ASP A 364 3.15 5.87 2.52
N GLN A 365 2.25 6.23 1.60
CA GLN A 365 2.44 6.28 0.15
C GLN A 365 2.78 4.93 -0.53
N GLY A 366 2.56 3.82 0.17
CA GLY A 366 2.86 2.47 -0.25
C GLY A 366 1.67 1.54 -0.17
N VAL A 367 1.96 0.27 0.09
CA VAL A 367 0.98 -0.81 0.15
C VAL A 367 1.16 -1.59 1.44
N LEU A 368 0.05 -1.79 2.15
CA LEU A 368 -0.03 -2.65 3.32
C LEU A 368 -0.78 -3.93 2.93
N CYS A 369 -0.07 -5.05 2.92
CA CYS A 369 -0.64 -6.37 2.70
C CYS A 369 -0.98 -7.02 4.05
N ILE A 370 -2.23 -7.40 4.25
CA ILE A 370 -2.72 -8.08 5.47
C ILE A 370 -3.23 -9.46 5.09
N ASP A 371 -2.55 -10.50 5.55
CA ASP A 371 -3.03 -11.87 5.44
C ASP A 371 -3.87 -12.27 6.66
N GLU A 372 -4.71 -13.30 6.53
CA GLU A 372 -5.60 -13.78 7.59
C GLU A 372 -6.44 -12.66 8.23
N PHE A 373 -6.99 -11.79 7.40
CA PHE A 373 -7.82 -10.67 7.83
C PHE A 373 -9.01 -11.15 8.68
N ASP A 374 -9.58 -12.32 8.40
CA ASP A 374 -10.68 -12.90 9.20
C ASP A 374 -10.30 -13.20 10.67
N LYS A 375 -9.02 -13.36 10.98
CA LYS A 375 -8.54 -13.70 12.34
C LYS A 375 -8.41 -12.48 13.26
N MET A 376 -8.53 -11.28 12.73
CA MET A 376 -8.48 -10.06 13.52
C MET A 376 -9.85 -9.80 14.16
N ALA A 377 -9.90 -9.77 15.49
CA ALA A 377 -11.15 -9.69 16.23
C ALA A 377 -11.72 -8.26 16.29
N SER A 378 -10.90 -7.29 16.69
CA SER A 378 -11.33 -5.91 16.95
C SER A 378 -10.43 -4.84 16.33
N GLU A 379 -9.28 -5.27 15.84
CA GLU A 379 -8.20 -4.46 15.28
C GLU A 379 -8.65 -3.76 13.99
N HIS A 380 -9.60 -4.35 13.26
CA HIS A 380 -10.21 -3.73 12.08
C HIS A 380 -10.79 -2.34 12.33
N LYS A 381 -11.30 -2.09 13.54
CA LYS A 381 -11.86 -0.78 13.91
C LYS A 381 -10.79 0.32 13.89
N ALA A 382 -9.56 -0.03 14.24
CA ALA A 382 -8.44 0.91 14.27
C ALA A 382 -8.01 1.34 12.85
N MET A 383 -8.33 0.53 11.83
CA MET A 383 -7.97 0.81 10.43
C MET A 383 -9.02 1.65 9.70
N LEU A 384 -10.26 1.74 10.22
CA LEU A 384 -11.36 2.47 9.56
C LEU A 384 -11.03 3.96 9.33
N GLY A 385 -10.35 4.60 10.28
CA GLY A 385 -9.87 5.97 10.13
C GLY A 385 -8.82 6.10 9.04
N ALA A 386 -7.84 5.18 9.03
CA ALA A 386 -6.77 5.18 8.03
C ALA A 386 -7.27 4.88 6.61
N MET A 387 -8.21 3.95 6.44
CA MET A 387 -8.75 3.61 5.11
C MET A 387 -9.60 4.73 4.50
N GLU A 388 -10.27 5.55 5.33
CA GLU A 388 -11.15 6.61 4.82
C GLU A 388 -10.46 7.96 4.75
N GLN A 389 -9.86 8.39 5.86
CA GLN A 389 -9.29 9.72 6.03
C GLN A 389 -7.80 9.75 5.71
N GLN A 390 -7.18 8.58 5.46
CA GLN A 390 -5.74 8.43 5.22
C GLN A 390 -4.86 8.97 6.35
N GLU A 391 -5.40 8.94 7.57
CA GLU A 391 -4.74 9.44 8.78
C GLU A 391 -4.98 8.49 9.97
N VAL A 392 -3.98 8.42 10.84
CA VAL A 392 -4.04 7.69 12.11
C VAL A 392 -3.96 8.71 13.24
N GLN A 393 -5.00 8.75 14.07
CA GLN A 393 -5.08 9.61 15.24
C GLN A 393 -4.88 8.79 16.50
N VAL A 394 -3.96 9.20 17.37
CA VAL A 394 -3.75 8.57 18.67
C VAL A 394 -3.73 9.64 19.75
N ALA A 395 -4.62 9.47 20.73
CA ALA A 395 -4.67 10.23 21.96
C ALA A 395 -4.44 9.28 23.15
N LYS A 396 -3.19 9.17 23.63
CA LYS A 396 -2.81 8.28 24.75
C LYS A 396 -1.75 8.93 25.63
N ALA A 397 -1.78 8.61 26.94
CA ALA A 397 -0.80 9.11 27.92
C ALA A 397 -0.63 10.65 27.92
N GLY A 398 -1.71 11.40 27.68
CA GLY A 398 -1.69 12.86 27.59
C GLY A 398 -1.10 13.42 26.29
N MET A 399 -0.73 12.56 25.33
CA MET A 399 -0.23 12.94 24.01
C MET A 399 -1.31 12.74 22.97
N CYS A 400 -1.53 13.75 22.13
CA CYS A 400 -2.40 13.67 20.97
C CYS A 400 -1.56 13.94 19.72
N ALA A 401 -1.59 13.01 18.76
CA ALA A 401 -0.89 13.16 17.49
C ALA A 401 -1.69 12.54 16.35
N THR A 402 -1.65 13.22 15.21
CA THR A 402 -2.19 12.75 13.93
C THR A 402 -1.03 12.51 12.99
N LEU A 403 -0.91 11.28 12.48
CA LEU A 403 0.09 10.92 11.48
C LEU A 403 -0.59 10.52 10.17
N PRO A 404 -0.05 10.95 9.01
CA PRO A 404 -0.56 10.51 7.72
C PRO A 404 -0.29 9.01 7.53
N ALA A 405 -1.25 8.32 6.95
CA ALA A 405 -1.21 6.91 6.59
C ALA A 405 -1.92 6.72 5.23
N ARG A 406 -1.40 7.37 4.18
CA ARG A 406 -1.92 7.29 2.81
C ARG A 406 -1.46 5.98 2.18
N THR A 407 -2.11 4.89 2.56
CA THR A 407 -1.69 3.54 2.19
C THR A 407 -2.79 2.82 1.46
N THR A 408 -2.40 2.05 0.46
CA THR A 408 -3.29 1.08 -0.18
C THR A 408 -3.34 -0.17 0.69
N VAL A 409 -4.52 -0.54 1.18
CA VAL A 409 -4.73 -1.77 1.96
C VAL A 409 -5.15 -2.91 1.03
N LEU A 410 -4.35 -3.97 1.02
CA LEU A 410 -4.64 -5.23 0.34
C LEU A 410 -4.81 -6.31 1.40
N ALA A 411 -6.01 -6.86 1.51
CA ALA A 411 -6.33 -7.85 2.53
C ALA A 411 -6.66 -9.20 1.90
N ALA A 412 -6.27 -10.30 2.54
CA ALA A 412 -6.75 -11.63 2.23
C ALA A 412 -7.52 -12.19 3.44
N ALA A 413 -8.71 -12.72 3.18
CA ALA A 413 -9.57 -13.34 4.17
C ALA A 413 -9.99 -14.74 3.73
N ASN A 414 -10.17 -15.63 4.71
CA ASN A 414 -10.77 -16.93 4.49
C ASN A 414 -12.22 -16.93 4.99
N PRO A 415 -13.13 -17.71 4.36
CA PRO A 415 -14.49 -17.86 4.86
C PRO A 415 -14.47 -18.50 6.25
N ALA A 416 -15.40 -18.07 7.12
CA ALA A 416 -15.43 -18.51 8.52
C ALA A 416 -15.68 -20.02 8.67
N GLY A 417 -16.30 -20.64 7.66
CA GLY A 417 -16.57 -22.08 7.59
C GLY A 417 -15.42 -22.91 7.01
N GLY A 418 -14.30 -22.30 6.62
CA GLY A 418 -13.18 -22.97 5.95
C GLY A 418 -13.38 -23.20 4.45
N SER A 419 -14.63 -23.32 3.99
CA SER A 419 -15.00 -23.33 2.57
C SER A 419 -16.06 -22.28 2.25
N TRP A 420 -16.06 -21.81 1.00
CA TRP A 420 -17.05 -20.87 0.48
C TRP A 420 -18.41 -21.55 0.33
N GLN A 421 -19.47 -20.89 0.82
CA GLN A 421 -20.84 -21.38 0.69
C GLN A 421 -21.61 -20.46 -0.27
N PRO A 422 -21.93 -20.92 -1.50
CA PRO A 422 -22.67 -20.12 -2.49
C PRO A 422 -24.10 -19.76 -2.06
N ALA A 423 -24.65 -20.44 -1.06
CA ALA A 423 -25.97 -20.16 -0.53
C ALA A 423 -26.00 -18.96 0.46
N LYS A 424 -24.83 -18.47 0.88
CA LYS A 424 -24.69 -17.38 1.84
C LYS A 424 -24.09 -16.17 1.18
N SER A 425 -24.51 -14.99 1.62
CA SER A 425 -23.89 -13.75 1.16
C SER A 425 -22.40 -13.67 1.53
N VAL A 426 -21.62 -12.89 0.77
CA VAL A 426 -20.22 -12.56 1.08
C VAL A 426 -20.05 -12.07 2.53
N MET A 427 -21.01 -11.26 3.01
CA MET A 427 -20.98 -10.70 4.37
C MET A 427 -21.10 -11.80 5.43
N GLU A 428 -21.98 -12.76 5.21
CA GLU A 428 -22.19 -13.90 6.11
C GLU A 428 -21.04 -14.90 6.06
N ASN A 429 -20.51 -15.16 4.86
CA ASN A 429 -19.36 -16.05 4.66
C ASN A 429 -18.12 -15.54 5.42
N LEU A 430 -17.89 -14.22 5.42
CA LEU A 430 -16.72 -13.60 6.05
C LEU A 430 -16.93 -13.17 7.50
N LYS A 431 -18.18 -13.02 7.96
CA LYS A 431 -18.53 -12.44 9.27
C LYS A 431 -17.92 -11.05 9.52
N LEU A 432 -17.78 -10.25 8.47
CA LEU A 432 -17.27 -8.87 8.55
C LEU A 432 -18.40 -7.83 8.60
N ALA A 433 -18.14 -6.70 9.26
CA ALA A 433 -19.11 -5.61 9.33
C ALA A 433 -19.30 -4.95 7.95
N PRO A 434 -20.54 -4.60 7.54
CA PRO A 434 -20.82 -3.98 6.24
C PRO A 434 -20.14 -2.61 6.07
N GLY A 435 -19.94 -1.88 7.18
CA GLY A 435 -19.21 -0.60 7.18
C GLY A 435 -17.71 -0.72 6.88
N LEU A 436 -17.13 -1.93 6.97
CA LEU A 436 -15.76 -2.22 6.58
C LEU A 436 -15.70 -2.71 5.13
N LEU A 437 -16.58 -3.62 4.74
CA LEU A 437 -16.66 -4.14 3.37
C LEU A 437 -16.89 -3.03 2.34
N SER A 438 -17.75 -2.06 2.65
CA SER A 438 -18.01 -0.90 1.79
C SER A 438 -16.82 0.08 1.63
N ARG A 439 -15.70 -0.12 2.33
CA ARG A 439 -14.48 0.71 2.19
C ARG A 439 -13.45 0.10 1.25
N PHE A 440 -13.59 -1.20 0.95
CA PHE A 440 -12.85 -1.84 -0.11
C PHE A 440 -13.49 -1.47 -1.45
N ASP A 441 -12.66 -1.06 -2.41
CA ASP A 441 -13.10 -0.70 -3.76
C ASP A 441 -13.42 -1.96 -4.57
N LEU A 442 -12.62 -3.02 -4.42
CA LEU A 442 -12.83 -4.32 -5.06
C LEU A 442 -12.80 -5.45 -4.02
N VAL A 443 -13.73 -6.39 -4.16
CA VAL A 443 -13.79 -7.63 -3.37
C VAL A 443 -13.76 -8.81 -4.33
N PHE A 444 -12.62 -9.49 -4.44
CA PHE A 444 -12.50 -10.69 -5.27
C PHE A 444 -12.90 -11.91 -4.47
N VAL A 445 -13.84 -12.69 -4.99
CA VAL A 445 -14.21 -14.01 -4.45
C VAL A 445 -13.57 -15.08 -5.33
N MET A 446 -12.65 -15.84 -4.75
CA MET A 446 -11.95 -16.95 -5.38
C MET A 446 -12.56 -18.25 -4.83
N VAL A 447 -13.33 -18.95 -5.66
CA VAL A 447 -13.92 -20.25 -5.30
C VAL A 447 -13.13 -21.35 -5.99
N ASP A 448 -12.81 -22.41 -5.23
CA ASP A 448 -12.20 -23.61 -5.81
C ASP A 448 -13.28 -24.46 -6.47
N SER A 449 -13.31 -24.47 -7.82
CA SER A 449 -14.20 -25.31 -8.60
C SER A 449 -13.41 -26.42 -9.30
N PRO A 450 -13.71 -27.70 -9.08
CA PRO A 450 -13.00 -28.80 -9.73
C PRO A 450 -13.30 -28.82 -11.24
N ASP A 451 -12.37 -28.32 -12.05
CA ASP A 451 -12.42 -28.38 -13.52
C ASP A 451 -11.23 -29.19 -14.04
N ALA A 452 -11.52 -30.35 -14.61
CA ALA A 452 -10.51 -31.26 -15.15
C ALA A 452 -9.58 -30.60 -16.19
N GLN A 453 -10.06 -29.63 -16.99
CA GLN A 453 -9.22 -28.95 -17.98
C GLN A 453 -8.30 -27.93 -17.31
N HIS A 454 -8.83 -27.15 -16.35
CA HIS A 454 -8.06 -26.20 -15.56
C HIS A 454 -7.00 -26.91 -14.71
N ASP A 455 -7.36 -27.99 -14.04
CA ASP A 455 -6.47 -28.78 -13.17
C ASP A 455 -5.36 -29.47 -13.96
N ALA A 456 -5.66 -29.95 -15.17
CA ALA A 456 -4.66 -30.50 -16.07
C ALA A 456 -3.64 -29.44 -16.53
N ALA A 457 -4.09 -28.22 -16.81
CA ALA A 457 -3.22 -27.11 -17.17
C ALA A 457 -2.35 -26.65 -15.98
N LEU A 458 -2.97 -26.47 -14.81
CA LEU A 458 -2.31 -26.07 -13.57
C LEU A 458 -1.25 -27.08 -13.13
N SER A 459 -1.60 -28.38 -13.11
CA SER A 459 -0.68 -29.45 -12.71
C SER A 459 0.51 -29.55 -13.65
N LYS A 460 0.30 -29.43 -14.97
CA LYS A 460 1.37 -29.41 -15.97
C LYS A 460 2.35 -28.26 -15.73
N GLU A 461 1.83 -27.05 -15.47
CA GLU A 461 2.65 -25.87 -15.19
C GLU A 461 3.44 -26.01 -13.88
N LEU A 462 2.79 -26.51 -12.83
CA LEU A 462 3.42 -26.71 -11.52
C LEU A 462 4.52 -27.77 -11.58
N LEU A 463 4.31 -28.86 -12.32
CA LEU A 463 5.32 -29.88 -12.56
C LEU A 463 6.48 -29.36 -13.42
N ALA A 464 6.19 -28.53 -14.44
CA ALA A 464 7.22 -27.90 -15.26
C ALA A 464 8.16 -27.00 -14.43
N LYS A 465 7.59 -26.23 -13.49
CA LYS A 465 8.34 -25.40 -12.54
C LYS A 465 9.26 -26.24 -11.64
N HIS A 466 8.78 -27.36 -11.12
CA HIS A 466 9.58 -28.27 -10.30
C HIS A 466 10.67 -29.02 -11.08
N ALA A 467 10.45 -29.29 -12.37
CA ALA A 467 11.42 -29.95 -13.24
C ALA A 467 12.62 -29.06 -13.63
N GLY A 468 12.69 -27.81 -13.16
CA GLY A 468 13.79 -26.88 -13.45
C GLY A 468 13.86 -26.42 -14.92
N ARG A 469 12.85 -26.75 -15.74
CA ARG A 469 12.74 -26.30 -17.13
C ARG A 469 12.05 -24.94 -17.18
N SER A 470 12.74 -23.91 -16.71
CA SER A 470 12.20 -22.54 -16.66
C SER A 470 12.21 -21.79 -18.00
N GLY A 471 12.46 -22.44 -19.15
CA GLY A 471 12.62 -21.72 -20.42
C GLY A 471 12.37 -22.51 -21.71
N GLY A 472 11.48 -23.52 -21.71
CA GLY A 472 11.28 -24.33 -22.92
C GLY A 472 9.92 -25.00 -23.13
N SER A 473 8.90 -24.72 -22.31
CA SER A 473 7.60 -25.41 -22.39
C SER A 473 6.46 -24.61 -23.02
N ASP A 474 6.71 -23.40 -23.53
CA ASP A 474 5.66 -22.59 -24.19
C ASP A 474 5.10 -23.24 -25.47
N SER A 475 5.78 -24.23 -26.05
CA SER A 475 5.24 -25.10 -27.11
C SER A 475 4.05 -25.96 -26.68
N ALA A 476 4.01 -26.37 -25.41
CA ALA A 476 2.97 -27.25 -24.88
C ALA A 476 1.82 -26.47 -24.22
N ARG A 477 2.01 -25.18 -23.87
CA ARG A 477 0.95 -24.22 -23.49
C ARG A 477 0.02 -23.93 -24.68
N ARG A 478 0.58 -23.83 -25.90
CA ARG A 478 -0.12 -23.50 -27.15
C ARG A 478 -1.18 -24.52 -27.62
N ALA A 479 -0.88 -25.82 -27.53
CA ALA A 479 -1.76 -26.86 -28.07
C ALA A 479 -3.11 -27.00 -27.34
N ALA A 480 -3.17 -26.67 -26.04
CA ALA A 480 -4.38 -26.76 -25.24
C ALA A 480 -5.28 -25.52 -25.37
N LEU A 481 -4.68 -24.33 -25.55
CA LEU A 481 -5.41 -23.05 -25.68
C LEU A 481 -5.90 -22.79 -27.12
N SER A 482 -5.12 -23.17 -28.14
CA SER A 482 -5.54 -23.05 -29.56
C SER A 482 -6.78 -23.89 -29.89
N GLN A 483 -7.05 -24.97 -29.14
CA GLN A 483 -8.26 -25.77 -29.32
C GLN A 483 -9.52 -25.10 -28.76
N ARG A 484 -9.39 -24.17 -27.79
CA ARG A 484 -10.51 -23.37 -27.27
C ARG A 484 -10.81 -22.13 -28.12
N ALA A 485 -9.79 -21.54 -28.75
CA ALA A 485 -9.96 -20.38 -29.66
C ALA A 485 -10.26 -20.76 -31.12
N GLY A 486 -10.08 -22.03 -31.49
CA GLY A 486 -10.12 -22.52 -32.87
C GLY A 486 -11.50 -22.65 -33.54
N THR A 487 -12.48 -21.81 -33.21
CA THR A 487 -13.74 -21.72 -33.99
C THR A 487 -13.89 -20.47 -34.85
N GLN A 488 -13.01 -19.46 -34.76
CA GLN A 488 -13.05 -18.31 -35.69
C GLN A 488 -11.65 -17.69 -35.92
N THR A 489 -10.83 -18.27 -36.79
CA THR A 489 -9.73 -17.53 -37.41
C THR A 489 -9.65 -17.87 -38.88
N ALA A 490 -10.26 -17.01 -39.70
CA ALA A 490 -10.00 -16.91 -41.13
C ALA A 490 -9.78 -15.43 -41.47
N SER A 491 -8.53 -15.12 -41.82
CA SER A 491 -8.09 -14.07 -42.77
C SER A 491 -8.57 -12.61 -42.64
N THR A 492 -7.57 -11.74 -42.86
CA THR A 492 -7.60 -10.45 -43.60
C THR A 492 -8.11 -9.18 -42.93
N GLN A 493 -7.24 -8.15 -43.04
CA GLN A 493 -7.51 -6.77 -43.45
C GLN A 493 -8.48 -5.95 -42.58
N ALA A 494 -7.96 -4.79 -42.14
CA ALA A 494 -8.71 -3.70 -41.54
C ALA A 494 -10.11 -3.56 -42.17
N ARG A 495 -11.13 -3.90 -41.38
CA ARG A 495 -12.53 -3.57 -41.63
C ARG A 495 -13.04 -2.81 -40.42
N GLU A 496 -13.43 -1.57 -40.66
CA GLU A 496 -14.15 -0.69 -39.74
C GLU A 496 -15.40 -1.42 -39.23
N GLY A 497 -15.48 -1.66 -37.92
CA GLY A 497 -16.59 -2.38 -37.27
C GLY A 497 -16.18 -3.47 -36.28
N GLN A 498 -15.00 -3.39 -35.65
CA GLN A 498 -14.55 -4.40 -34.69
C GLN A 498 -15.40 -4.43 -33.41
N GLN A 499 -16.01 -5.59 -33.15
CA GLN A 499 -16.60 -5.93 -31.86
C GLN A 499 -15.47 -5.96 -30.81
N ARG A 500 -15.59 -5.13 -29.77
CA ARG A 500 -14.60 -5.03 -28.68
C ARG A 500 -14.48 -6.35 -27.95
N VAL A 501 -13.24 -6.79 -27.72
CA VAL A 501 -12.92 -7.97 -26.92
C VAL A 501 -13.03 -7.59 -25.43
N PRO A 502 -13.77 -8.34 -24.59
CA PRO A 502 -13.80 -8.15 -23.15
C PRO A 502 -12.39 -8.20 -22.53
N LEU A 503 -12.16 -7.46 -21.44
CA LEU A 503 -10.88 -7.45 -20.74
C LEU A 503 -10.46 -8.86 -20.32
N ALA A 504 -11.39 -9.68 -19.82
CA ALA A 504 -11.10 -11.05 -19.44
C ALA A 504 -10.52 -11.87 -20.60
N GLU A 505 -11.07 -11.70 -21.81
CA GLU A 505 -10.57 -12.36 -23.02
C GLU A 505 -9.25 -11.74 -23.50
N SER A 506 -9.12 -10.41 -23.42
CA SER A 506 -7.89 -9.69 -23.80
C SER A 506 -6.70 -10.08 -22.93
N LEU A 507 -6.91 -10.37 -21.64
CA LEU A 507 -5.86 -10.79 -20.72
C LEU A 507 -5.41 -12.25 -20.95
N LEU A 508 -6.26 -13.08 -21.56
CA LEU A 508 -5.93 -14.44 -21.98
C LEU A 508 -5.12 -14.46 -23.29
N VAL A 509 -5.28 -13.43 -24.13
CA VAL A 509 -4.51 -13.23 -25.37
C VAL A 509 -3.21 -12.53 -25.03
N TYR A 510 -2.18 -13.29 -24.67
CA TYR A 510 -0.94 -12.70 -24.23
C TYR A 510 0.26 -13.03 -25.12
N GLY A 511 0.77 -11.98 -25.79
CA GLY A 511 2.17 -11.66 -26.15
C GLY A 511 2.93 -12.56 -27.14
N PRO A 512 3.93 -12.05 -27.90
CA PRO A 512 4.67 -12.83 -28.91
C PRO A 512 5.34 -14.06 -28.29
N GLU A 513 5.51 -15.11 -29.10
CA GLU A 513 5.81 -16.52 -28.72
C GLU A 513 7.02 -16.77 -27.80
N ASP A 514 7.79 -15.73 -27.43
CA ASP A 514 9.09 -15.79 -26.74
C ASP A 514 9.31 -14.70 -25.64
N ALA A 515 8.30 -13.91 -25.24
CA ALA A 515 8.52 -12.81 -24.30
C ALA A 515 8.65 -13.28 -22.82
N GLU A 516 9.88 -13.31 -22.31
CA GLU A 516 10.14 -13.54 -20.87
C GLU A 516 9.39 -12.50 -20.00
N PRO A 517 8.79 -12.92 -18.88
CA PRO A 517 8.06 -12.01 -18.00
C PRO A 517 9.01 -10.95 -17.43
N LEU A 518 8.53 -9.71 -17.33
CA LEU A 518 9.35 -8.60 -16.86
C LEU A 518 9.87 -8.88 -15.44
N PRO A 519 11.19 -8.73 -15.19
CA PRO A 519 11.75 -8.90 -13.86
C PRO A 519 11.07 -7.98 -12.82
N PRO A 520 10.81 -8.46 -11.59
CA PRO A 520 10.05 -7.72 -10.58
C PRO A 520 10.73 -6.39 -10.18
N GLN A 521 12.06 -6.31 -10.27
CA GLN A 521 12.81 -5.07 -10.01
C GLN A 521 12.55 -3.99 -11.07
N LEU A 522 12.39 -4.38 -12.34
CA LEU A 522 12.04 -3.44 -13.41
C LEU A 522 10.57 -3.03 -13.31
N LEU A 523 9.68 -3.97 -12.99
CA LEU A 523 8.27 -3.68 -12.72
C LEU A 523 8.09 -2.68 -11.57
N LYS A 524 8.84 -2.84 -10.48
CA LYS A 524 8.87 -1.90 -9.35
C LYS A 524 9.25 -0.48 -9.78
N LYS A 525 10.27 -0.35 -10.65
CA LYS A 525 10.71 0.94 -11.21
C LYS A 525 9.68 1.55 -12.16
N PHE A 526 9.04 0.73 -12.99
CA PHE A 526 7.95 1.15 -13.86
C PHE A 526 6.78 1.72 -13.05
N ILE A 527 6.33 1.00 -12.01
CA ILE A 527 5.23 1.47 -11.13
C ILE A 527 5.63 2.76 -10.42
N ALA A 528 6.86 2.87 -9.94
CA ALA A 528 7.39 4.10 -9.34
C ALA A 528 7.32 5.29 -10.32
N TYR A 529 7.66 5.08 -11.59
CA TYR A 529 7.58 6.09 -12.64
C TYR A 529 6.13 6.49 -12.95
N ALA A 530 5.25 5.52 -13.20
CA ALA A 530 3.83 5.75 -13.48
C ALA A 530 3.15 6.52 -12.34
N ARG A 531 3.52 6.20 -11.09
CA ARG A 531 3.01 6.89 -9.90
C ARG A 531 3.47 8.35 -9.81
N ALA A 532 4.67 8.64 -10.33
CA ALA A 532 5.31 9.92 -10.20
C ALA A 532 4.89 10.92 -11.29
N TYR A 533 4.76 10.48 -12.53
CA TYR A 533 4.63 11.39 -13.67
C TYR A 533 3.28 11.37 -14.38
N VAL A 534 2.49 10.30 -14.20
CA VAL A 534 1.27 10.11 -14.97
C VAL A 534 0.07 10.49 -14.13
N HIS A 535 -0.58 11.58 -14.52
CA HIS A 535 -1.75 12.17 -13.87
C HIS A 535 -2.88 12.34 -14.90
N PRO A 536 -3.64 11.27 -15.18
CA PRO A 536 -4.62 11.29 -16.25
C PRO A 536 -5.85 12.11 -15.88
N LEU A 537 -6.41 12.82 -16.85
CA LEU A 537 -7.68 13.56 -16.70
C LEU A 537 -8.84 12.77 -17.30
N LEU A 538 -10.01 12.80 -16.65
CA LEU A 538 -11.20 12.13 -17.17
C LEU A 538 -11.77 12.84 -18.40
N SER A 539 -11.90 12.09 -19.51
CA SER A 539 -12.65 12.52 -20.69
C SER A 539 -14.16 12.53 -20.43
N GLU A 540 -14.90 13.34 -21.19
CA GLU A 540 -16.37 13.38 -21.10
C GLU A 540 -17.03 12.04 -21.48
N GLU A 541 -16.44 11.33 -22.44
CA GLU A 541 -16.90 10.00 -22.85
C GLU A 541 -16.75 8.97 -21.72
N ALA A 542 -15.60 8.97 -21.03
CA ALA A 542 -15.38 8.12 -19.86
C ALA A 542 -16.38 8.44 -18.74
N LYS A 543 -16.64 9.72 -18.46
CA LYS A 543 -17.64 10.14 -17.45
C LYS A 543 -19.03 9.58 -17.75
N GLN A 544 -19.44 9.58 -19.02
CA GLN A 544 -20.75 9.04 -19.42
C GLN A 544 -20.84 7.53 -19.19
N VAL A 545 -19.78 6.78 -19.54
CA VAL A 545 -19.70 5.33 -19.31
C VAL A 545 -19.75 5.01 -17.81
N LEU A 546 -18.93 5.67 -16.99
CA LEU A 546 -18.88 5.45 -15.54
C LEU A 546 -20.22 5.76 -14.88
N ARG A 547 -20.86 6.87 -15.28
CA ARG A 547 -22.20 7.24 -14.81
C ARG A 547 -23.24 6.19 -15.22
N GLY A 548 -23.21 5.73 -16.46
CA GLY A 548 -24.11 4.68 -16.96
C GLY A 548 -23.99 3.40 -16.14
N CYS A 549 -22.76 2.90 -15.98
CA CYS A 549 -22.45 1.71 -15.19
C CYS A 549 -22.96 1.83 -13.75
N TRP A 550 -22.71 2.95 -13.07
CA TRP A 550 -23.16 3.14 -11.69
C TRP A 550 -24.69 3.20 -11.57
N LEU A 551 -25.38 3.84 -12.50
CA LEU A 551 -26.85 3.85 -12.54
C LEU A 551 -27.43 2.46 -12.75
N GLU A 552 -26.83 1.65 -13.63
CA GLU A 552 -27.22 0.25 -13.85
C GLU A 552 -27.02 -0.60 -12.59
N MET A 553 -25.87 -0.46 -11.92
CA MET A 553 -25.61 -1.14 -10.65
C MET A 553 -26.66 -0.78 -9.59
N ARG A 554 -27.02 0.51 -9.50
CA ARG A 554 -28.03 0.99 -8.56
C ARG A 554 -29.44 0.53 -8.90
N ALA A 555 -29.78 0.41 -10.18
CA ALA A 555 -31.07 -0.09 -10.64
C ALA A 555 -31.24 -1.59 -10.36
N LYS A 556 -30.15 -2.36 -10.44
CA LYS A 556 -30.16 -3.79 -10.11
C LYS A 556 -30.25 -4.05 -8.60
N ALA A 557 -29.68 -3.18 -7.76
CA ALA A 557 -29.64 -3.36 -6.31
C ALA A 557 -31.05 -3.49 -5.68
N PRO A 558 -31.28 -4.47 -4.78
CA PRO A 558 -32.58 -4.67 -4.17
C PRO A 558 -32.86 -3.55 -3.14
N GLY A 559 -34.10 -3.04 -3.14
CA GLY A 559 -34.51 -1.87 -2.34
C GLY A 559 -34.58 -2.08 -0.82
N SER A 560 -34.23 -3.26 -0.30
CA SER A 560 -34.38 -3.61 1.11
C SER A 560 -33.09 -4.18 1.70
N GLY A 561 -32.36 -3.35 2.45
CA GLY A 561 -31.52 -3.76 3.58
C GLY A 561 -30.12 -4.27 3.27
N THR A 562 -29.11 -3.60 3.84
CA THR A 562 -27.73 -4.09 4.06
C THR A 562 -26.91 -4.43 2.82
N GLY A 563 -26.41 -3.41 2.12
CA GLY A 563 -25.39 -3.58 1.07
C GLY A 563 -25.59 -2.75 -0.20
N GLY A 564 -26.47 -1.75 -0.20
CA GLY A 564 -26.79 -0.97 -1.39
C GLY A 564 -25.57 -0.26 -2.03
N VAL A 565 -25.62 -0.12 -3.35
CA VAL A 565 -24.62 0.60 -4.15
C VAL A 565 -24.54 2.06 -3.69
N THR A 566 -23.39 2.46 -3.13
CA THR A 566 -23.16 3.81 -2.60
C THR A 566 -22.40 4.68 -3.60
N LEU A 567 -22.23 5.97 -3.27
CA LEU A 567 -21.34 6.86 -4.02
C LEU A 567 -19.88 6.41 -3.96
N ARG A 568 -19.46 5.65 -2.93
CA ARG A 568 -18.10 5.09 -2.85
C ARG A 568 -17.78 4.20 -4.04
N GLN A 569 -18.75 3.43 -4.53
CA GLN A 569 -18.57 2.58 -5.71
C GLN A 569 -18.33 3.41 -6.98
N LEU A 570 -18.95 4.59 -7.11
CA LEU A 570 -18.66 5.50 -8.21
C LEU A 570 -17.24 6.06 -8.11
N GLU A 571 -16.81 6.46 -6.90
CA GLU A 571 -15.43 6.89 -6.67
C GLU A 571 -14.43 5.76 -6.96
N SER A 572 -14.74 4.52 -6.57
CA SER A 572 -13.95 3.33 -6.89
C SER A 572 -13.81 3.13 -8.40
N LEU A 573 -14.90 3.25 -9.17
CA LEU A 573 -14.87 3.19 -10.63
C LEU A 573 -13.97 4.26 -11.25
N VAL A 574 -14.04 5.50 -10.74
CA VAL A 574 -13.18 6.60 -11.18
C VAL A 574 -11.71 6.29 -10.89
N ARG A 575 -11.37 5.89 -9.66
CA ARG A 575 -9.99 5.51 -9.26
C ARG A 575 -9.44 4.36 -10.09
N LEU A 576 -10.27 3.36 -10.41
CA LEU A 576 -9.88 2.21 -11.24
C LEU A 576 -9.61 2.63 -12.68
N ALA A 577 -10.46 3.48 -13.26
CA ALA A 577 -10.28 3.98 -14.62
C ALA A 577 -9.02 4.86 -14.74
N GLU A 578 -8.76 5.71 -13.75
CA GLU A 578 -7.51 6.48 -13.64
C GLU A 578 -6.29 5.56 -13.52
N ALA A 579 -6.34 4.57 -12.63
CA ALA A 579 -5.25 3.61 -12.46
C ALA A 579 -4.97 2.82 -13.76
N ARG A 580 -6.02 2.47 -14.51
CA ARG A 580 -5.92 1.77 -15.80
C ARG A 580 -5.21 2.62 -16.85
N ALA A 581 -5.57 3.90 -16.96
CA ALA A 581 -4.91 4.84 -17.85
C ALA A 581 -3.44 5.08 -17.45
N ARG A 582 -3.14 5.11 -16.15
CA ARG A 582 -1.76 5.23 -15.63
C ARG A 582 -0.89 4.03 -15.95
N CYS A 583 -1.44 2.81 -15.90
CA CYS A 583 -0.71 1.62 -16.33
C CYS A 583 -0.23 1.76 -17.78
N ASP A 584 -1.04 2.40 -18.63
CA ASP A 584 -0.73 2.65 -20.04
C ASP A 584 0.06 3.96 -20.29
N LEU A 585 0.51 4.62 -19.22
CA LEU A 585 1.20 5.92 -19.24
C LEU A 585 0.45 7.03 -20.00
N ARG A 586 -0.89 6.95 -20.05
CA ARG A 586 -1.74 7.92 -20.77
C ARG A 586 -2.04 9.15 -19.90
N THR A 587 -2.20 10.30 -20.55
CA THR A 587 -2.56 11.58 -19.90
C THR A 587 -4.06 11.83 -19.82
N THR A 588 -4.88 11.00 -20.48
CA THR A 588 -6.34 11.11 -20.48
C THR A 588 -6.97 9.73 -20.32
N VAL A 589 -7.99 9.63 -19.47
CA VAL A 589 -8.78 8.40 -19.29
C VAL A 589 -9.74 8.26 -20.47
N THR A 590 -9.63 7.16 -21.21
CA THR A 590 -10.51 6.89 -22.36
C THR A 590 -11.79 6.18 -21.95
N ALA A 591 -12.77 6.11 -22.86
CA ALA A 591 -13.98 5.34 -22.63
C ALA A 591 -13.71 3.83 -22.46
N ASP A 592 -12.66 3.30 -23.09
CA ASP A 592 -12.27 1.90 -22.95
C ASP A 592 -11.71 1.60 -21.56
N ASP A 593 -10.89 2.50 -21.00
CA ASP A 593 -10.39 2.36 -19.63
C ASP A 593 -11.54 2.32 -18.61
N ALA A 594 -12.57 3.14 -18.83
CA ALA A 594 -13.78 3.15 -18.02
C ALA A 594 -14.58 1.85 -18.13
N ARG A 595 -14.64 1.25 -19.32
CA ARG A 595 -15.31 -0.05 -19.52
C ARG A 595 -14.52 -1.21 -18.92
N ASP A 596 -13.19 -1.19 -19.01
CA ASP A 596 -12.30 -2.18 -18.35
C ASP A 596 -12.50 -2.14 -16.82
N ALA A 597 -12.57 -0.93 -16.24
CA ALA A 597 -12.85 -0.74 -14.82
C ALA A 597 -14.25 -1.26 -14.43
N ALA A 598 -15.26 -1.01 -15.27
CA ALA A 598 -16.61 -1.54 -15.07
C ALA A 598 -16.64 -3.07 -15.12
N GLU A 599 -15.93 -3.69 -16.07
CA GLU A 599 -15.83 -5.14 -16.19
C GLU A 599 -15.15 -5.77 -14.98
N LEU A 600 -14.05 -5.18 -14.50
CA LEU A 600 -13.39 -5.61 -13.25
C LEU A 600 -14.33 -5.54 -12.06
N MET A 601 -15.02 -4.41 -11.88
CA MET A 601 -15.98 -4.24 -10.78
C MET A 601 -17.13 -5.25 -10.87
N GLN A 602 -17.64 -5.51 -12.08
CA GLN A 602 -18.66 -6.55 -12.27
C GLN A 602 -18.12 -7.94 -11.93
N SER A 603 -16.89 -8.29 -12.33
CA SER A 603 -16.28 -9.60 -12.01
C SER A 603 -16.13 -9.84 -10.51
N CYS A 604 -15.93 -8.78 -9.71
CA CYS A 604 -15.93 -8.85 -8.25
C CYS A 604 -17.31 -9.06 -7.64
N LEU A 605 -18.38 -8.74 -8.38
CA LEU A 605 -19.76 -8.74 -7.91
C LEU A 605 -20.55 -10.00 -8.34
N TRP A 606 -19.93 -10.95 -9.05
CA TRP A 606 -20.57 -12.21 -9.45
C TRP A 606 -20.74 -13.14 -8.24
N ASP A 607 -21.80 -12.90 -7.46
CA ASP A 607 -22.99 -13.77 -7.33
C ASP A 607 -23.84 -13.44 -6.08
N ASP A 608 -23.39 -12.61 -5.14
CA ASP A 608 -23.98 -12.61 -3.78
C ASP A 608 -24.55 -11.28 -3.24
N CYS A 609 -24.73 -10.25 -4.09
CA CYS A 609 -25.46 -9.04 -3.68
C CYS A 609 -26.91 -9.00 -4.20
N LEU A 610 -27.33 -9.96 -5.03
CA LEU A 610 -28.62 -9.93 -5.72
C LEU A 610 -29.50 -11.17 -5.56
N SER A 611 -28.94 -12.34 -5.24
CA SER A 611 -29.74 -13.52 -4.95
C SER A 611 -29.94 -13.70 -3.45
N GLY A 612 -30.86 -12.91 -2.90
CA GLY A 612 -31.68 -13.35 -1.76
C GLY A 612 -32.72 -14.41 -2.17
N CYS A 613 -32.52 -15.10 -3.29
CA CYS A 613 -33.42 -16.13 -3.78
C CYS A 613 -32.64 -17.27 -4.46
N ASP A 614 -32.83 -18.46 -3.89
CA ASP A 614 -32.56 -19.81 -4.37
C ASP A 614 -32.30 -19.94 -5.88
N ALA A 615 -31.10 -20.42 -6.27
CA ALA A 615 -30.89 -21.01 -7.60
C ALA A 615 -29.67 -21.96 -7.72
N SER A 616 -29.10 -22.45 -6.61
CA SER A 616 -27.87 -23.29 -6.63
C SER A 616 -28.14 -24.79 -6.43
N ASN A 617 -29.12 -25.37 -7.13
CA ASN A 617 -29.30 -26.84 -7.15
C ASN A 617 -29.53 -27.47 -8.54
N PHE A 618 -29.37 -26.73 -9.64
CA PHE A 618 -29.52 -27.29 -11.00
C PHE A 618 -28.17 -27.37 -11.74
N GLN A 619 -27.24 -28.15 -11.20
CA GLN A 619 -25.98 -28.52 -11.84
C GLN A 619 -25.86 -30.05 -11.98
N ARG A 620 -26.89 -30.68 -12.55
CA ARG A 620 -26.76 -32.00 -13.17
C ARG A 620 -27.58 -32.02 -14.47
N GLY A 621 -26.89 -32.07 -15.60
CA GLY A 621 -27.50 -32.26 -16.92
C GLY A 621 -27.33 -31.05 -17.85
N GLY A 622 -26.63 -31.25 -18.96
CA GLY A 622 -26.25 -30.19 -19.89
C GLY A 622 -27.39 -29.60 -20.72
N SER A 623 -27.07 -28.43 -21.30
CA SER A 623 -27.69 -27.80 -22.47
C SER A 623 -29.21 -27.57 -22.46
N ARG A 624 -29.64 -26.40 -21.95
CA ARG A 624 -30.80 -25.59 -22.44
C ARG A 624 -30.99 -24.33 -21.58
N GLY A 625 -30.26 -23.26 -21.90
CA GLY A 625 -30.34 -21.97 -21.18
C GLY A 625 -31.71 -21.27 -21.24
N GLY A 626 -32.53 -21.53 -22.27
CA GLY A 626 -33.86 -20.93 -22.42
C GLY A 626 -34.89 -21.39 -21.38
N LYS A 627 -34.96 -22.70 -21.10
CA LYS A 627 -35.90 -23.26 -20.12
C LYS A 627 -35.68 -22.73 -18.69
N LYS A 628 -34.43 -22.39 -18.34
CA LYS A 628 -34.06 -21.90 -16.99
C LYS A 628 -34.62 -20.50 -16.72
N ALA A 629 -34.53 -19.59 -17.69
CA ALA A 629 -35.07 -18.23 -17.55
C ALA A 629 -36.60 -18.23 -17.43
N GLU A 630 -37.26 -19.12 -18.17
CA GLU A 630 -38.70 -19.31 -18.15
C GLU A 630 -39.19 -19.91 -16.82
N ALA A 631 -38.47 -20.87 -16.25
CA ALA A 631 -38.73 -21.42 -14.92
C ALA A 631 -38.66 -20.36 -13.81
N VAL A 632 -37.62 -19.53 -13.81
CA VAL A 632 -37.46 -18.45 -12.83
C VAL A 632 -38.60 -17.42 -12.96
N ARG A 633 -38.94 -17.04 -14.20
CA ARG A 633 -40.03 -16.10 -14.47
C ARG A 633 -41.40 -16.65 -14.03
N PHE A 634 -41.63 -17.94 -14.24
CA PHE A 634 -42.85 -18.63 -13.81
C PHE A 634 -42.97 -18.72 -12.28
N LEU A 635 -41.90 -19.15 -11.60
CA LEU A 635 -41.88 -19.26 -10.13
C LEU A 635 -42.04 -17.90 -9.44
N ALA A 636 -41.42 -16.84 -9.96
CA ALA A 636 -41.59 -15.48 -9.44
C ALA A 636 -43.04 -14.99 -9.54
N ALA A 637 -43.74 -15.30 -10.64
CA ALA A 637 -45.14 -14.96 -10.80
C ALA A 637 -46.05 -15.73 -9.83
N LEU A 638 -45.77 -17.02 -9.61
CA LEU A 638 -46.51 -17.83 -8.64
C LEU A 638 -46.30 -17.33 -7.21
N ARG A 639 -45.07 -16.94 -6.83
CA ARG A 639 -44.81 -16.33 -5.50
C ARG A 639 -45.59 -15.03 -5.31
N ARG A 640 -45.62 -14.16 -6.33
CA ARG A 640 -46.42 -12.93 -6.30
C ARG A 640 -47.92 -13.19 -6.17
N GLN A 641 -48.44 -14.24 -6.83
CA GLN A 641 -49.84 -14.65 -6.67
C GLN A 641 -50.12 -15.27 -5.29
N ALA A 642 -49.16 -15.99 -4.71
CA ALA A 642 -49.27 -16.56 -3.37
C ALA A 642 -49.32 -15.46 -2.30
N GLU A 643 -48.49 -14.42 -2.43
CA GLU A 643 -48.49 -13.23 -1.57
C GLU A 643 -49.82 -12.47 -1.65
N ALA A 644 -50.34 -12.27 -2.86
CA ALA A 644 -51.61 -11.57 -3.05
C ALA A 644 -52.82 -12.35 -2.49
N LYS A 645 -52.79 -13.69 -2.55
CA LYS A 645 -53.87 -14.57 -2.06
C LYS A 645 -53.70 -14.97 -0.59
N GLY A 646 -52.51 -14.79 -0.01
CA GLY A 646 -52.16 -15.31 1.33
C GLY A 646 -52.16 -16.84 1.42
N ASN A 647 -52.08 -17.54 0.28
CA ASN A 647 -52.12 -19.00 0.21
C ASN A 647 -51.14 -19.50 -0.85
N ALA A 648 -50.25 -20.41 -0.46
CA ALA A 648 -49.21 -20.98 -1.32
C ALA A 648 -49.66 -22.24 -2.09
N LEU A 649 -50.92 -22.65 -1.96
CA LEU A 649 -51.48 -23.81 -2.64
C LEU A 649 -52.15 -23.40 -3.95
N PHE A 650 -51.65 -23.96 -5.06
CA PHE A 650 -52.15 -23.74 -6.41
C PHE A 650 -52.78 -25.01 -6.95
N ARG A 651 -53.96 -24.89 -7.58
CA ARG A 651 -54.53 -25.98 -8.39
C ARG A 651 -53.85 -26.04 -9.74
N VAL A 652 -53.84 -27.21 -10.38
CA VAL A 652 -53.30 -27.37 -11.75
C VAL A 652 -53.87 -26.32 -12.71
N ALA A 653 -55.19 -26.08 -12.70
CA ALA A 653 -55.81 -25.07 -13.56
C ALA A 653 -55.25 -23.64 -13.35
N GLU A 654 -54.85 -23.29 -12.12
CA GLU A 654 -54.27 -21.98 -11.82
C GLU A 654 -52.82 -21.87 -12.29
N LEU A 655 -52.06 -22.97 -12.25
CA LEU A 655 -50.71 -23.03 -12.81
C LEU A 655 -50.73 -22.85 -14.34
N PHE A 656 -51.70 -23.49 -15.01
CA PHE A 656 -51.91 -23.33 -16.45
C PHE A 656 -52.32 -21.90 -16.80
N ALA A 657 -53.26 -21.30 -16.06
CA ALA A 657 -53.64 -19.91 -16.26
C ALA A 657 -52.47 -18.92 -16.01
N ALA A 658 -51.62 -19.20 -15.03
CA ALA A 658 -50.41 -18.40 -14.77
C ALA A 658 -49.38 -18.55 -15.91
N ALA A 659 -49.21 -19.75 -16.45
CA ALA A 659 -48.32 -20.01 -17.59
C ALA A 659 -48.80 -19.30 -18.87
N ASP A 660 -50.11 -19.36 -19.14
CA ASP A 660 -50.73 -18.69 -20.28
C ASP A 660 -50.61 -17.17 -20.15
N SER A 661 -50.79 -16.62 -18.95
CA SER A 661 -50.63 -15.17 -18.70
C SER A 661 -49.21 -14.64 -18.93
N LEU A 662 -48.20 -15.52 -18.95
CA LEU A 662 -46.79 -15.17 -19.11
C LEU A 662 -46.24 -15.47 -20.51
N GLU A 663 -47.03 -16.13 -21.37
CA GLU A 663 -46.62 -16.59 -22.70
C GLU A 663 -45.31 -17.38 -22.66
N LEU A 664 -45.24 -18.41 -21.81
CA LEU A 664 -44.05 -19.26 -21.69
C LEU A 664 -43.80 -20.03 -22.99
N ALA A 665 -42.58 -19.95 -23.56
CA ALA A 665 -42.22 -20.65 -24.79
C ALA A 665 -41.72 -22.07 -24.51
N VAL A 666 -42.53 -22.85 -23.77
CA VAL A 666 -42.23 -24.23 -23.38
C VAL A 666 -43.07 -25.21 -24.24
N PRO A 667 -42.45 -26.24 -24.84
CA PRO A 667 -43.15 -27.16 -25.76
C PRO A 667 -44.19 -28.07 -25.10
N ASP A 668 -44.05 -28.38 -23.80
CA ASP A 668 -45.04 -29.11 -23.01
C ASP A 668 -45.06 -28.58 -21.57
N LEU A 669 -46.17 -27.96 -21.18
CA LEU A 669 -46.34 -27.36 -19.85
C LEU A 669 -46.53 -28.40 -18.76
N HIS A 670 -47.09 -29.57 -19.06
CA HIS A 670 -47.29 -30.63 -18.07
C HIS A 670 -45.94 -31.22 -17.64
N THR A 671 -45.11 -31.58 -18.62
CA THR A 671 -43.74 -32.06 -18.36
C THR A 671 -42.92 -31.01 -17.62
N PHE A 672 -43.10 -29.73 -17.94
CA PHE A 672 -42.41 -28.64 -17.26
C PHE A 672 -42.79 -28.49 -15.77
N ILE A 673 -44.07 -28.63 -15.42
CA ILE A 673 -44.51 -28.61 -14.02
C ILE A 673 -43.98 -29.84 -13.27
N GLU A 674 -43.90 -31.00 -13.91
CA GLU A 674 -43.29 -32.19 -13.34
C GLU A 674 -41.77 -32.03 -13.14
N GLU A 675 -41.05 -31.47 -14.12
CA GLU A 675 -39.63 -31.09 -14.01
C GLU A 675 -39.39 -30.16 -12.80
N LEU A 676 -40.28 -29.18 -12.56
CA LEU A 676 -40.21 -28.28 -11.38
C LEU A 676 -40.54 -28.98 -10.06
N ASN A 677 -41.35 -30.04 -10.08
CA ASN A 677 -41.64 -30.84 -8.90
C ASN A 677 -40.50 -31.81 -8.56
N GLU A 678 -39.85 -32.39 -9.56
CA GLU A 678 -38.61 -33.15 -9.38
C GLU A 678 -37.46 -32.27 -8.88
N ALA A 679 -37.40 -31.01 -9.34
CA ALA A 679 -36.44 -30.01 -8.87
C ALA A 679 -36.67 -29.55 -7.41
N GLY A 680 -37.85 -29.84 -6.84
CA GLY A 680 -38.22 -29.42 -5.48
C GLY A 680 -38.69 -27.97 -5.35
N GLU A 681 -38.90 -27.25 -6.47
CA GLU A 681 -39.38 -25.86 -6.51
C GLU A 681 -40.92 -25.78 -6.39
N LEU A 682 -41.64 -26.78 -6.92
CA LEU A 682 -43.09 -26.95 -6.79
C LEU A 682 -43.41 -28.30 -6.15
N LEU A 683 -43.86 -28.32 -4.91
CA LEU A 683 -44.16 -29.56 -4.19
C LEU A 683 -45.61 -29.99 -4.41
N LYS A 684 -45.81 -31.16 -5.04
CA LYS A 684 -47.13 -31.78 -5.12
C LYS A 684 -47.63 -32.20 -3.74
N LYS A 685 -48.68 -31.54 -3.23
CA LYS A 685 -49.28 -31.82 -1.90
C LYS A 685 -50.56 -32.67 -1.98
N GLY A 686 -51.15 -32.82 -3.16
CA GLY A 686 -52.35 -33.63 -3.41
C GLY A 686 -52.49 -34.04 -4.87
N GLY A 687 -53.58 -34.74 -5.20
CA GLY A 687 -53.82 -35.26 -6.57
C GLY A 687 -53.86 -34.19 -7.67
N SER A 688 -54.18 -32.93 -7.31
CA SER A 688 -54.28 -31.80 -8.24
C SER A 688 -53.82 -30.46 -7.64
N THR A 689 -53.00 -30.51 -6.59
CA THR A 689 -52.52 -29.31 -5.87
C THR A 689 -51.00 -29.31 -5.69
N TYR A 690 -50.41 -28.15 -5.94
CA TYR A 690 -48.98 -27.89 -5.85
C TYR A 690 -48.73 -26.73 -4.89
N GLN A 691 -47.62 -26.77 -4.16
CA GLN A 691 -47.17 -25.72 -3.26
C GLN A 691 -45.82 -25.18 -3.72
N VAL A 692 -45.68 -23.87 -3.80
CA VAL A 692 -44.38 -23.25 -4.13
C VAL A 692 -43.43 -23.38 -2.94
N SER A 693 -42.21 -23.87 -3.20
CA SER A 693 -41.15 -24.03 -2.19
C SER A 693 -40.67 -22.67 -1.67
N GLY A 694 -40.43 -22.58 -0.36
CA GLY A 694 -40.00 -21.35 0.34
C GLY A 694 -41.13 -20.49 0.92
N PHE A 695 -42.40 -20.87 0.77
CA PHE A 695 -43.53 -20.20 1.42
C PHE A 695 -43.88 -20.91 2.73
N MET A 696 -43.37 -20.41 3.85
CA MET A 696 -43.72 -20.83 5.21
C MET A 696 -43.90 -19.62 6.13
#